data_AF-A0A1K2FP71-F1
#
_entry.id   AF-A0A1K2FP71-F1
#
_cell.length_a   1.000
_cell.length_b   1.000
_cell.length_c   1.000
_cell.angle_alpha   90.00
_cell.angle_beta   90.00
_cell.angle_gamma   90.00
#
_symmetry.space_group_name_H-M   'P 1'
#
loop_
_entity.id
_entity.type
_entity.pdbx_description
1 polymer ?
#
loop_
_entity_poly.entity_id
_entity_poly.type
_entity_poly.pdbx_seq_one_letter_code
_entity_poly.pdbx_strand_id
1 'polypeptide(L)'
;MTRPRTVADRLARLTPEQRAALQRRLRHGEEGPAAEPELTRRSGDRSVSPLGLDQERIWILDQLDPGRHTYNISTGLRFKGAFDEEAFRAAVTALVRRHELLRSRVEVRDGLPVLRVSEEFATPVEFFDLRAEPDAVEETVRALVRRPFDLAAGGLLRVVVVRGADDEYQVIETMHHSVTDQWSFVRLNRELLEHYRAARENRPARVPELPVQYGDFAVWQRRFFTGERRRAHRDFWRAHLAGVPAHLPLPYDAPPEGRGHEGKHHYFRLDDGLSAAFLAMCRARRLTLSDALLAVYVGLLHEETGSRDIVVGLPSATRGRPETHDLIGFLLTNVPLRARLPADPTPQQILHAVRQASAAVADHREVPFSEIVDAVSPERSLDRYPLLQTMHLVLDFDDTVVRVPDAEVHGVEVEDGVSPMDITVGWWRAGDRMYGRFEYRTELFTDATVDRLVGRLLELVRVFVERPDEPLRARAAAPAPAPARTAAAAPAAPAAPAPVDPGELRRIAAVWREVLGTEPGPDDNFFECGGTSLTAIRLAHALRRAGFALTARQLFRAPTMRGQLALVRPESDTSQGSTAAAEGTVSPEQEDLLEGGLPHPELWAHSLVLTAARPLDPEWLAVVVKRVAAAHPGLCSAFRRTDTGWHVDATDRRLWRVEAPGADPARVADAHRAAFDLREGPLFAASLIPGEPDRIVLTAHHLVVDGLSWQILVDDLERAYHGARPAPEARHPSVYAAAWRDHDVRGQREYWRDQLAGAAPLGCRTGGPDRIGGETAYRVRAALPPGADTTDRPAVALTAVARATRPWFGGRDVVLDLIAPGRELPLADGWDPARAVGFHATSHPLRLPFADDPARHLRQVGRALDAVPDGGKGYQALRWSADPEVRREAAGWGRAELSFNYLGTLLAGAENGRLFTVGEQIGPSGNDDATRYHAVAVLFETDGEEAVFTWKFDPDAVDGAAVRAAAAGAAEEFTRLTRRRGAQPPSTAGMSLHEVNRMLAELTREKKSPSA
;
A
#
# COMPACT_ATOMS: atom_id res chain seq x y z
N MET A 1 -16.35 49.83 3.31
CA MET A 1 -15.64 50.68 2.32
C MET A 1 -15.56 49.96 0.98
N THR A 2 -15.96 50.63 -0.09
CA THR A 2 -16.20 50.12 -1.46
C THR A 2 -14.95 49.49 -2.11
N ARG A 3 -15.11 48.32 -2.76
CA ARG A 3 -14.06 47.63 -3.55
C ARG A 3 -13.73 48.44 -4.82
N PRO A 4 -12.45 48.64 -5.18
CA PRO A 4 -12.07 49.41 -6.38
C PRO A 4 -12.36 48.63 -7.68
N ARG A 5 -12.94 49.31 -8.68
CA ARG A 5 -13.53 48.72 -9.89
C ARG A 5 -12.62 48.75 -11.14
N THR A 6 -11.42 49.34 -11.11
CA THR A 6 -10.56 49.43 -12.31
C THR A 6 -9.08 49.07 -12.08
N VAL A 7 -8.39 48.66 -13.15
CA VAL A 7 -6.93 48.36 -13.17
C VAL A 7 -6.10 49.62 -12.86
N ALA A 8 -6.58 50.80 -13.26
CA ALA A 8 -5.95 52.08 -12.97
C ALA A 8 -5.84 52.36 -11.47
N ASP A 9 -6.88 52.03 -10.69
CA ASP A 9 -6.89 52.19 -9.23
C ASP A 9 -5.87 51.28 -8.52
N ARG A 10 -5.53 50.12 -9.11
CA ARG A 10 -4.52 49.20 -8.59
C ARG A 10 -3.11 49.67 -8.88
N LEU A 11 -2.88 50.22 -10.08
CA LEU A 11 -1.59 50.78 -10.48
C LEU A 11 -1.22 52.03 -9.66
N ALA A 12 -2.21 52.85 -9.28
CA ALA A 12 -2.01 54.03 -8.44
C ALA A 12 -1.53 53.72 -7.01
N ARG A 13 -1.75 52.49 -6.52
CA ARG A 13 -1.38 52.04 -5.16
C ARG A 13 0.01 51.40 -5.06
N LEU A 14 0.70 51.23 -6.18
CA LEU A 14 2.04 50.65 -6.21
C LEU A 14 3.06 51.63 -5.61
N THR A 15 3.91 51.14 -4.70
CA THR A 15 5.04 51.89 -4.17
C THR A 15 6.06 52.20 -5.28
N PRO A 16 6.97 53.17 -5.10
CA PRO A 16 8.02 53.45 -6.08
C PRO A 16 8.84 52.21 -6.45
N GLU A 17 9.18 51.32 -5.50
CA GLU A 17 9.89 50.07 -5.83
C GLU A 17 9.04 49.08 -6.60
N GLN A 18 7.73 48.97 -6.28
CA GLN A 18 6.81 48.09 -7.01
C GLN A 18 6.56 48.58 -8.43
N ARG A 19 6.49 49.91 -8.62
CA ARG A 19 6.37 50.53 -9.94
C ARG A 19 7.66 50.37 -10.75
N ALA A 20 8.83 50.50 -10.11
CA ALA A 20 10.12 50.23 -10.74
C ALA A 20 10.30 48.74 -11.09
N ALA A 21 9.81 47.82 -10.26
CA ALA A 21 9.80 46.38 -10.55
C ALA A 21 8.85 46.04 -11.71
N LEU A 22 7.65 46.63 -11.73
CA LEU A 22 6.71 46.50 -12.84
C LEU A 22 7.28 47.10 -14.14
N GLN A 23 7.92 48.27 -14.07
CA GLN A 23 8.59 48.90 -15.21
C GLN A 23 9.80 48.10 -15.69
N ARG A 24 10.57 47.45 -14.79
CA ARG A 24 11.63 46.51 -15.19
C ARG A 24 11.07 45.28 -15.89
N ARG A 25 9.94 44.73 -15.42
CA ARG A 25 9.25 43.61 -16.11
C ARG A 25 8.67 44.01 -17.47
N LEU A 26 8.17 45.23 -17.60
CA LEU A 26 7.69 45.77 -18.88
C LEU A 26 8.84 46.12 -19.84
N ARG A 27 9.96 46.65 -19.33
CA ARG A 27 11.18 46.96 -20.13
C ARG A 27 11.98 45.73 -20.53
N HIS A 28 11.96 44.65 -19.75
CA HIS A 28 12.49 43.34 -20.17
C HIS A 28 11.71 42.72 -21.35
N GLY A 29 10.58 43.31 -21.76
CA GLY A 29 9.90 43.00 -23.01
C GLY A 29 10.38 43.78 -24.23
N GLU A 30 11.30 44.76 -24.09
CA GLU A 30 11.74 45.66 -25.19
C GLU A 30 13.13 45.35 -25.76
N GLU A 31 13.95 44.51 -25.11
CA GLU A 31 15.17 43.93 -25.70
C GLU A 31 14.88 42.48 -26.10
N GLY A 32 14.53 42.27 -27.38
CA GLY A 32 13.89 41.06 -27.88
C GLY A 32 14.65 39.75 -27.59
N PRO A 33 14.09 38.85 -26.74
CA PRO A 33 14.41 37.43 -26.79
C PRO A 33 13.86 36.84 -28.08
N ALA A 34 14.39 35.69 -28.53
CA ALA A 34 13.73 34.89 -29.56
C ALA A 34 12.21 34.80 -29.28
N ALA A 35 11.38 35.12 -30.26
CA ALA A 35 9.92 35.19 -30.11
C ALA A 35 9.41 33.94 -29.38
N GLU A 36 8.69 34.13 -28.26
CA GLU A 36 8.16 33.01 -27.50
C GLU A 36 7.27 32.15 -28.41
N PRO A 37 7.38 30.81 -28.36
CA PRO A 37 6.49 29.98 -29.14
C PRO A 37 5.05 30.23 -28.69
N GLU A 38 4.19 30.56 -29.65
CA GLU A 38 2.76 30.79 -29.40
C GLU A 38 2.07 29.45 -29.10
N LEU A 39 1.17 29.45 -28.11
CA LEU A 39 0.33 28.30 -27.81
C LEU A 39 -0.93 28.38 -28.67
N THR A 40 -0.89 27.73 -29.83
CA THR A 40 -2.00 27.68 -30.78
C THR A 40 -2.39 26.25 -31.11
N ARG A 41 -3.62 26.08 -31.59
CA ARG A 41 -4.11 24.79 -32.08
C ARG A 41 -3.26 24.34 -33.27
N ARG A 42 -2.70 23.13 -33.22
CA ARG A 42 -1.81 22.62 -34.27
C ARG A 42 -2.57 22.37 -35.58
N SER A 43 -1.93 22.68 -36.71
CA SER A 43 -2.37 22.28 -38.05
C SER A 43 -1.85 20.89 -38.41
N GLY A 44 -2.66 20.03 -39.05
CA GLY A 44 -2.26 18.70 -39.52
C GLY A 44 -2.79 17.55 -38.66
N ASP A 45 -2.12 16.39 -38.71
CA ASP A 45 -2.53 15.20 -37.93
C ASP A 45 -2.34 15.45 -36.42
N ARG A 46 -3.45 15.39 -35.70
CA ARG A 46 -3.53 15.57 -34.24
C ARG A 46 -3.79 14.26 -33.51
N SER A 47 -3.88 13.14 -34.24
CA SER A 47 -4.09 11.82 -33.66
C SER A 47 -2.91 11.39 -32.78
N VAL A 48 -1.71 11.93 -33.01
CA VAL A 48 -0.51 11.64 -32.21
C VAL A 48 0.14 12.94 -31.69
N SER A 49 0.50 12.94 -30.42
CA SER A 49 1.30 14.00 -29.80
C SER A 49 2.29 13.42 -28.79
N PRO A 50 3.42 14.10 -28.52
CA PRO A 50 4.26 13.71 -27.38
C PRO A 50 3.51 13.89 -26.06
N LEU A 51 3.98 13.24 -25.00
CA LEU A 51 3.51 13.53 -23.63
C LEU A 51 4.04 14.90 -23.17
N GLY A 52 3.37 15.55 -22.22
CA GLY A 52 3.96 16.67 -21.48
C GLY A 52 5.23 16.24 -20.70
N LEU A 53 6.10 17.18 -20.32
CA LEU A 53 7.38 16.85 -19.68
C LEU A 53 7.23 16.16 -18.31
N ASP A 54 6.29 16.61 -17.48
CA ASP A 54 6.01 15.94 -16.20
C ASP A 54 5.00 14.79 -16.34
N GLN A 55 4.14 14.82 -17.36
CA GLN A 55 3.30 13.67 -17.72
C GLN A 55 4.18 12.46 -18.10
N GLU A 56 5.24 12.68 -18.88
CA GLU A 56 6.21 11.65 -19.25
C GLU A 56 6.90 11.06 -18.01
N ARG A 57 7.22 11.89 -17.01
CA ARG A 57 7.77 11.43 -15.74
C ARG A 57 6.79 10.50 -15.00
N ILE A 58 5.51 10.87 -14.89
CA ILE A 58 4.50 10.01 -14.24
C ILE A 58 4.34 8.69 -15.02
N TRP A 59 4.32 8.74 -16.35
CA TRP A 59 4.32 7.51 -17.16
C TRP A 59 5.55 6.64 -16.88
N ILE A 60 6.75 7.22 -16.80
CA ILE A 60 7.95 6.44 -16.45
C ILE A 60 7.80 5.78 -15.07
N LEU A 61 7.28 6.50 -14.07
CA LEU A 61 7.09 5.96 -12.74
C LEU A 61 6.06 4.82 -12.70
N ASP A 62 4.98 4.94 -13.45
CA ASP A 62 3.99 3.86 -13.66
C ASP A 62 4.65 2.61 -14.28
N GLN A 63 5.51 2.78 -15.29
CA GLN A 63 6.24 1.66 -15.91
C GLN A 63 7.26 0.98 -14.97
N LEU A 64 7.66 1.64 -13.88
CA LEU A 64 8.57 1.08 -12.87
C LEU A 64 7.82 0.26 -11.81
N ASP A 65 6.50 0.43 -11.68
CA ASP A 65 5.63 -0.26 -10.72
C ASP A 65 4.28 -0.65 -11.37
N PRO A 66 4.31 -1.44 -12.46
CA PRO A 66 3.11 -1.74 -13.25
C PRO A 66 2.09 -2.56 -12.45
N GLY A 67 0.80 -2.30 -12.70
CA GLY A 67 -0.29 -3.02 -12.06
C GLY A 67 -0.68 -2.50 -10.67
N ARG A 68 -0.07 -1.39 -10.21
CA ARG A 68 -0.48 -0.67 -9.00
C ARG A 68 -1.43 0.48 -9.30
N HIS A 69 -2.09 0.97 -8.26
CA HIS A 69 -2.99 2.12 -8.28
C HIS A 69 -2.35 3.40 -7.71
N THR A 70 -1.01 3.42 -7.56
CA THR A 70 -0.24 4.50 -6.91
C THR A 70 -0.51 5.87 -7.53
N TYR A 71 -0.83 5.91 -8.82
CA TYR A 71 -1.12 7.14 -9.56
C TYR A 71 -2.59 7.25 -9.97
N ASN A 72 -3.49 6.54 -9.31
CA ASN A 72 -4.91 6.83 -9.44
C ASN A 72 -5.22 8.07 -8.61
N ILE A 73 -6.06 8.93 -9.15
CA ILE A 73 -6.63 10.06 -8.40
C ILE A 73 -8.15 10.00 -8.56
N SER A 74 -8.85 10.10 -7.44
CA SER A 74 -10.30 9.99 -7.39
C SER A 74 -10.94 11.20 -6.72
N THR A 75 -12.08 11.62 -7.24
CA THR A 75 -12.95 12.59 -6.58
C THR A 75 -14.39 12.12 -6.67
N GLY A 76 -15.28 12.65 -5.83
CA GLY A 76 -16.69 12.30 -5.91
C GLY A 76 -17.64 13.48 -5.83
N LEU A 77 -18.83 13.26 -6.38
CA LEU A 77 -20.01 14.09 -6.19
C LEU A 77 -21.12 13.27 -5.54
N ARG A 78 -21.85 13.86 -4.62
CA ARG A 78 -23.02 13.27 -3.99
C ARG A 78 -24.27 14.04 -4.42
N PHE A 79 -25.21 13.31 -5.01
CA PHE A 79 -26.50 13.81 -5.45
C PHE A 79 -27.57 13.34 -4.47
N LYS A 80 -28.36 14.27 -3.95
CA LYS A 80 -29.53 13.98 -3.13
C LYS A 80 -30.79 14.48 -3.84
N GLY A 81 -31.68 13.57 -4.22
CA GLY A 81 -32.90 13.87 -4.97
C GLY A 81 -32.94 13.16 -6.32
N ALA A 82 -33.58 13.77 -7.32
CA ALA A 82 -33.78 13.13 -8.61
C ALA A 82 -32.47 12.97 -9.39
N PHE A 83 -32.17 11.75 -9.83
CA PHE A 83 -31.02 11.42 -10.68
C PHE A 83 -31.50 10.72 -11.96
N ASP A 84 -31.09 11.26 -13.11
CA ASP A 84 -31.42 10.74 -14.43
C ASP A 84 -30.18 10.05 -15.03
N GLU A 85 -30.16 8.71 -14.99
CA GLU A 85 -29.01 7.92 -15.42
C GLU A 85 -28.72 8.06 -16.91
N GLU A 86 -29.75 8.26 -17.76
CA GLU A 86 -29.58 8.40 -19.21
C GLU A 86 -29.00 9.77 -19.54
N ALA A 87 -29.53 10.84 -18.95
CA ALA A 87 -28.99 12.18 -19.10
C ALA A 87 -27.56 12.26 -18.56
N PHE A 88 -27.25 11.55 -17.47
CA PHE A 88 -25.91 11.51 -16.90
C PHE A 88 -24.94 10.75 -17.81
N ARG A 89 -25.36 9.60 -18.36
CA ARG A 89 -24.58 8.86 -19.36
C ARG A 89 -24.27 9.74 -20.58
N ALA A 90 -25.27 10.44 -21.10
CA ALA A 90 -25.09 11.38 -22.21
C ALA A 90 -24.12 12.52 -21.88
N ALA A 91 -24.14 13.01 -20.63
CA ALA A 91 -23.21 14.04 -20.17
C ALA A 91 -21.76 13.56 -20.14
N VAL A 92 -21.51 12.35 -19.61
CA VAL A 92 -20.19 11.71 -19.62
C VAL A 92 -19.72 11.47 -21.06
N THR A 93 -20.58 11.01 -21.96
CA THR A 93 -20.25 10.85 -23.39
C THR A 93 -19.84 12.18 -24.03
N ALA A 94 -20.57 13.27 -23.75
CA ALA A 94 -20.26 14.59 -24.29
C ALA A 94 -18.91 15.11 -23.78
N LEU A 95 -18.61 14.88 -22.50
CA LEU A 95 -17.35 15.25 -21.87
C LEU A 95 -16.16 14.50 -22.51
N VAL A 96 -16.25 13.17 -22.65
CA VAL A 96 -15.19 12.36 -23.29
C VAL A 96 -15.00 12.73 -24.76
N ARG A 97 -16.08 13.08 -25.47
CA ARG A 97 -16.00 13.55 -26.86
C ARG A 97 -15.21 14.86 -26.97
N ARG A 98 -15.47 15.80 -26.04
CA ARG A 98 -14.90 17.15 -26.02
C ARG A 98 -13.40 17.17 -25.72
N HIS A 99 -12.95 16.30 -24.81
CA HIS A 99 -11.56 16.27 -24.36
C HIS A 99 -10.80 15.12 -25.00
N GLU A 100 -9.91 15.43 -25.96
CA GLU A 100 -9.10 14.43 -26.68
C GLU A 100 -8.32 13.51 -25.74
N LEU A 101 -7.88 14.05 -24.59
CA LEU A 101 -7.08 13.35 -23.60
C LEU A 101 -7.84 12.18 -22.92
N LEU A 102 -9.15 12.30 -22.69
CA LEU A 102 -9.95 11.26 -22.01
C LEU A 102 -10.18 10.00 -22.88
N ARG A 103 -10.00 10.14 -24.19
CA ARG A 103 -10.08 9.06 -25.20
C ARG A 103 -8.72 8.76 -25.83
N SER A 104 -7.65 9.08 -25.11
CA SER A 104 -6.28 8.80 -25.52
C SER A 104 -5.73 7.54 -24.84
N ARG A 105 -4.75 6.92 -25.48
CA ARG A 105 -3.86 5.89 -24.89
C ARG A 105 -2.40 6.31 -25.07
N VAL A 106 -1.49 5.71 -24.31
CA VAL A 106 -0.05 5.91 -24.46
C VAL A 106 0.55 4.78 -25.29
N GLU A 107 1.15 5.12 -26.44
CA GLU A 107 1.89 4.19 -27.29
C GLU A 107 3.40 4.45 -27.15
N VAL A 108 4.24 3.42 -27.27
CA VAL A 108 5.70 3.59 -27.36
C VAL A 108 6.12 3.53 -28.83
N ARG A 109 6.77 4.58 -29.33
CA ARG A 109 7.36 4.67 -30.68
C ARG A 109 8.83 5.03 -30.57
N ASP A 110 9.69 4.21 -31.17
CA ASP A 110 11.15 4.39 -31.11
C ASP A 110 11.71 4.55 -29.67
N GLY A 111 11.08 3.86 -28.72
CA GLY A 111 11.44 3.93 -27.29
C GLY A 111 10.96 5.19 -26.57
N LEU A 112 10.11 6.01 -27.19
CA LEU A 112 9.51 7.22 -26.61
C LEU A 112 7.99 7.08 -26.47
N PRO A 113 7.41 7.53 -25.34
CA PRO A 113 5.97 7.51 -25.18
C PRO A 113 5.31 8.64 -25.99
N VAL A 114 4.20 8.33 -26.65
CA VAL A 114 3.34 9.28 -27.36
C VAL A 114 1.88 9.06 -26.98
N LEU A 115 1.11 10.14 -26.90
CA LEU A 115 -0.34 10.09 -26.78
C LEU A 115 -0.95 9.79 -28.14
N ARG A 116 -1.82 8.78 -28.19
CA ARG A 116 -2.65 8.44 -29.34
C ARG A 116 -4.11 8.71 -29.01
N VAL A 117 -4.71 9.66 -29.71
CA VAL A 117 -6.14 10.00 -29.61
C VAL A 117 -6.95 9.01 -30.45
N SER A 118 -8.02 8.43 -29.88
CA SER A 118 -8.94 7.52 -30.58
C SER A 118 -10.24 8.25 -30.95
N GLU A 119 -10.71 8.12 -32.18
CA GLU A 119 -12.00 8.69 -32.62
C GLU A 119 -13.19 7.92 -32.05
N GLU A 120 -13.06 6.59 -31.97
CA GLU A 120 -14.03 5.70 -31.34
C GLU A 120 -13.69 5.51 -29.86
N PHE A 121 -14.71 5.59 -29.00
CA PHE A 121 -14.57 5.39 -27.56
C PHE A 121 -15.87 4.85 -26.95
N ALA A 122 -15.74 4.04 -25.90
CA ALA A 122 -16.87 3.65 -25.06
C ALA A 122 -17.15 4.75 -24.02
N THR A 123 -18.39 4.89 -23.58
CA THR A 123 -18.73 5.82 -22.50
C THR A 123 -18.34 5.18 -21.16
N PRO A 124 -17.40 5.76 -20.40
CA PRO A 124 -16.83 5.11 -19.21
C PRO A 124 -17.70 5.35 -17.97
N VAL A 125 -18.95 4.88 -17.99
CA VAL A 125 -19.86 5.01 -16.84
C VAL A 125 -20.55 3.69 -16.49
N GLU A 126 -20.35 3.28 -15.24
CA GLU A 126 -20.92 2.07 -14.63
C GLU A 126 -21.87 2.48 -13.49
N PHE A 127 -22.98 1.76 -13.35
CA PHE A 127 -24.01 2.02 -12.33
C PHE A 127 -24.11 0.81 -11.39
N PHE A 128 -24.10 1.07 -10.09
CA PHE A 128 -24.21 0.08 -9.03
C PHE A 128 -25.40 0.44 -8.14
N ASP A 129 -26.30 -0.52 -7.89
CA ASP A 129 -27.43 -0.34 -6.99
C ASP A 129 -27.15 -1.09 -5.69
N LEU A 130 -26.79 -0.35 -4.64
CA LEU A 130 -26.44 -0.87 -3.32
C LEU A 130 -27.46 -0.46 -2.26
N ARG A 131 -28.71 -0.16 -2.67
CA ARG A 131 -29.80 0.20 -1.73
C ARG A 131 -30.06 -0.86 -0.66
N ALA A 132 -29.88 -2.13 -1.01
CA ALA A 132 -30.09 -3.25 -0.09
C ALA A 132 -28.88 -3.51 0.83
N GLU A 133 -27.73 -2.91 0.53
CA GLU A 133 -26.44 -3.16 1.18
C GLU A 133 -25.73 -1.82 1.50
N PRO A 134 -26.34 -0.93 2.31
CA PRO A 134 -25.80 0.41 2.55
C PRO A 134 -24.40 0.39 3.18
N ASP A 135 -24.10 -0.63 3.99
CA ASP A 135 -22.79 -0.81 4.62
C ASP A 135 -21.69 -1.23 3.62
N ALA A 136 -22.07 -1.80 2.47
CA ALA A 136 -21.14 -2.21 1.42
C ALA A 136 -20.70 -1.07 0.48
N VAL A 137 -21.33 0.11 0.58
CA VAL A 137 -21.06 1.25 -0.34
C VAL A 137 -19.60 1.71 -0.24
N GLU A 138 -19.08 1.91 0.97
CA GLU A 138 -17.71 2.43 1.16
C GLU A 138 -16.66 1.41 0.72
N GLU A 139 -16.84 0.13 1.05
CA GLU A 139 -15.94 -0.94 0.63
C GLU A 139 -15.95 -1.13 -0.90
N THR A 140 -17.13 -1.08 -1.51
CA THR A 140 -17.27 -1.15 -2.97
C THR A 140 -16.57 0.03 -3.64
N VAL A 141 -16.80 1.25 -3.18
CA VAL A 141 -16.12 2.45 -3.70
C VAL A 141 -14.60 2.30 -3.57
N ARG A 142 -14.10 1.85 -2.41
CA ARG A 142 -12.67 1.61 -2.17
C ARG A 142 -12.09 0.59 -3.14
N ALA A 143 -12.77 -0.53 -3.37
CA ALA A 143 -12.33 -1.55 -4.33
C ALA A 143 -12.29 -1.00 -5.77
N LEU A 144 -13.27 -0.18 -6.15
CA LEU A 144 -13.38 0.40 -7.50
C LEU A 144 -12.25 1.41 -7.79
N VAL A 145 -11.94 2.30 -6.84
CA VAL A 145 -10.91 3.34 -7.03
C VAL A 145 -9.49 2.77 -7.06
N ARG A 146 -9.28 1.61 -6.40
CA ARG A 146 -7.99 0.89 -6.34
C ARG A 146 -7.71 0.00 -7.56
N ARG A 147 -8.64 -0.13 -8.51
CA ARG A 147 -8.39 -0.87 -9.76
C ARG A 147 -7.27 -0.15 -10.55
N PRO A 148 -6.19 -0.82 -10.97
CA PRO A 148 -5.12 -0.17 -11.76
C PRO A 148 -5.63 0.28 -13.14
N PHE A 149 -4.93 1.22 -13.78
CA PHE A 149 -5.11 1.57 -15.19
C PHE A 149 -4.03 0.91 -16.04
N ASP A 150 -4.39 0.53 -17.28
CA ASP A 150 -3.44 0.21 -18.33
C ASP A 150 -3.38 1.38 -19.32
N LEU A 151 -2.30 2.17 -19.24
CA LEU A 151 -2.11 3.35 -20.09
C LEU A 151 -2.02 3.00 -21.58
N ALA A 152 -1.61 1.78 -21.93
CA ALA A 152 -1.51 1.33 -23.31
C ALA A 152 -2.87 0.89 -23.87
N ALA A 153 -3.76 0.34 -23.03
CA ALA A 153 -5.13 0.01 -23.43
C ALA A 153 -6.03 1.25 -23.58
N GLY A 154 -5.73 2.34 -22.86
CA GLY A 154 -6.54 3.55 -22.83
C GLY A 154 -7.64 3.48 -21.77
N GLY A 155 -8.72 4.26 -21.93
CA GLY A 155 -9.80 4.32 -20.93
C GLY A 155 -9.33 4.99 -19.63
N LEU A 156 -8.71 6.17 -19.75
CA LEU A 156 -8.00 6.85 -18.66
C LEU A 156 -8.92 7.60 -17.68
N LEU A 157 -10.23 7.38 -17.80
CA LEU A 157 -11.30 7.85 -16.93
C LEU A 157 -12.24 6.68 -16.67
N ARG A 158 -12.62 6.50 -15.41
CA ARG A 158 -13.73 5.64 -14.98
C ARG A 158 -14.68 6.48 -14.16
N VAL A 159 -15.96 6.44 -14.51
CA VAL A 159 -17.03 7.04 -13.73
C VAL A 159 -17.89 5.92 -13.17
N VAL A 160 -18.02 5.89 -11.86
CA VAL A 160 -18.87 4.94 -11.14
C VAL A 160 -20.00 5.73 -10.51
N VAL A 161 -21.24 5.28 -10.68
CA VAL A 161 -22.39 5.84 -9.99
C VAL A 161 -22.95 4.77 -9.05
N VAL A 162 -22.84 5.02 -7.74
CA VAL A 162 -23.38 4.14 -6.71
C VAL A 162 -24.67 4.74 -6.17
N ARG A 163 -25.78 4.02 -6.31
CA ARG A 163 -27.05 4.37 -5.66
C ARG A 163 -27.10 3.73 -4.27
N GLY A 164 -27.10 4.56 -3.24
CA GLY A 164 -27.28 4.16 -1.84
C GLY A 164 -28.73 4.31 -1.38
N ALA A 165 -28.95 4.23 -0.07
CA ALA A 165 -30.25 4.47 0.56
C ALA A 165 -30.76 5.91 0.35
N ASP A 166 -32.05 6.15 0.62
CA ASP A 166 -32.68 7.48 0.59
C ASP A 166 -32.56 8.28 -0.72
N ASP A 167 -32.48 7.57 -1.87
CA ASP A 167 -32.25 8.16 -3.20
C ASP A 167 -31.01 9.07 -3.25
N GLU A 168 -29.95 8.66 -2.55
CA GLU A 168 -28.64 9.27 -2.61
C GLU A 168 -27.75 8.55 -3.63
N TYR A 169 -27.13 9.33 -4.52
CA TYR A 169 -26.22 8.81 -5.54
C TYR A 169 -24.81 9.37 -5.30
N GLN A 170 -23.81 8.50 -5.27
CA GLN A 170 -22.40 8.87 -5.25
C GLN A 170 -21.81 8.63 -6.64
N VAL A 171 -21.42 9.72 -7.29
CA VAL A 171 -20.67 9.70 -8.54
C VAL A 171 -19.20 9.76 -8.18
N ILE A 172 -18.44 8.73 -8.50
CA ILE A 172 -16.99 8.64 -8.26
C ILE A 172 -16.28 8.70 -9.61
N GLU A 173 -15.41 9.68 -9.76
CA GLU A 173 -14.59 9.90 -10.94
C GLU A 173 -13.15 9.52 -10.61
N THR A 174 -12.63 8.48 -11.25
CA THR A 174 -11.26 8.04 -11.09
C THR A 174 -10.51 8.18 -12.40
N MET A 175 -9.35 8.82 -12.36
CA MET A 175 -8.48 9.02 -13.53
C MET A 175 -7.05 8.65 -13.16
N HIS A 176 -6.26 8.26 -14.17
CA HIS A 176 -4.82 8.15 -13.97
C HIS A 176 -4.19 9.55 -13.88
N HIS A 177 -3.31 9.79 -12.91
CA HIS A 177 -2.76 11.10 -12.62
C HIS A 177 -1.96 11.65 -13.82
N SER A 178 -1.40 10.81 -14.70
CA SER A 178 -0.74 11.29 -15.94
C SER A 178 -1.67 12.09 -16.87
N VAL A 179 -3.00 12.01 -16.75
CA VAL A 179 -3.94 12.72 -17.61
C VAL A 179 -4.84 13.71 -16.87
N THR A 180 -4.61 13.93 -15.59
CA THR A 180 -5.40 14.87 -14.81
C THR A 180 -4.60 15.47 -13.66
N ASP A 181 -5.12 16.54 -13.08
CA ASP A 181 -4.63 17.13 -11.84
C ASP A 181 -5.84 17.61 -11.01
N GLN A 182 -5.58 18.04 -9.78
CA GLN A 182 -6.64 18.47 -8.84
C GLN A 182 -7.50 19.64 -9.40
N TRP A 183 -6.91 20.53 -10.21
CA TRP A 183 -7.63 21.64 -10.86
C TRP A 183 -8.50 21.17 -12.03
N SER A 184 -8.08 20.12 -12.73
CA SER A 184 -8.83 19.52 -13.83
C SER A 184 -10.15 18.96 -13.34
N PHE A 185 -10.21 18.33 -12.16
CA PHE A 185 -11.46 17.82 -11.57
C PHE A 185 -12.50 18.91 -11.34
N VAL A 186 -12.12 20.07 -10.80
CA VAL A 186 -13.06 21.18 -10.57
C VAL A 186 -13.71 21.63 -11.88
N ARG A 187 -12.90 21.71 -12.95
CA ARG A 187 -13.35 22.11 -14.29
C ARG A 187 -14.21 21.04 -14.95
N LEU A 188 -13.75 19.79 -14.87
CA LEU A 188 -14.42 18.63 -15.42
C LEU A 188 -15.80 18.46 -14.79
N ASN A 189 -15.91 18.58 -13.46
CA ASN A 189 -17.18 18.55 -12.73
C ASN A 189 -18.13 19.67 -13.14
N ARG A 190 -17.61 20.89 -13.34
CA ARG A 190 -18.43 22.01 -13.84
C ARG A 190 -18.99 21.75 -15.24
N GLU A 191 -18.17 21.23 -16.15
CA GLU A 191 -18.62 20.88 -17.50
C GLU A 191 -19.59 19.68 -17.48
N LEU A 192 -19.30 18.65 -16.70
CA LEU A 192 -20.15 17.46 -16.52
C LEU A 192 -21.56 17.86 -16.05
N LEU A 193 -21.66 18.69 -15.02
CA LEU A 193 -22.94 19.13 -14.46
C LEU A 193 -23.71 20.04 -15.43
N GLU A 194 -23.03 20.84 -16.25
CA GLU A 194 -23.68 21.63 -17.31
C GLU A 194 -24.17 20.74 -18.46
N HIS A 195 -23.39 19.73 -18.88
CA HIS A 195 -23.83 18.74 -19.87
C HIS A 195 -25.01 17.93 -19.37
N TYR A 196 -25.00 17.51 -18.09
CA TYR A 196 -26.09 16.80 -17.45
C TYR A 196 -27.38 17.64 -17.42
N ARG A 197 -27.26 18.90 -17.01
CA ARG A 197 -28.38 19.84 -17.02
C ARG A 197 -28.94 20.05 -18.43
N ALA A 198 -28.05 20.25 -19.40
CA ALA A 198 -28.42 20.44 -20.79
C ALA A 198 -29.17 19.23 -21.37
N ALA A 199 -28.73 18.01 -21.05
CA ALA A 199 -29.42 16.79 -21.42
C ALA A 199 -30.82 16.70 -20.80
N ARG A 200 -30.96 16.96 -19.48
CA ARG A 200 -32.27 16.95 -18.79
C ARG A 200 -33.25 18.01 -19.30
N GLU A 201 -32.74 19.18 -19.67
CA GLU A 201 -33.55 20.30 -20.19
C GLU A 201 -33.73 20.22 -21.73
N ASN A 202 -33.19 19.18 -22.38
CA ASN A 202 -33.17 19.01 -23.84
C ASN A 202 -32.70 20.27 -24.60
N ARG A 203 -31.58 20.84 -24.15
CA ARG A 203 -30.96 22.04 -24.74
C ARG A 203 -29.47 21.79 -25.03
N PRO A 204 -28.82 22.59 -25.88
CA PRO A 204 -27.37 22.54 -26.00
C PRO A 204 -26.69 22.99 -24.70
N ALA A 205 -25.57 22.34 -24.37
CA ALA A 205 -24.72 22.72 -23.25
C ALA A 205 -24.01 24.06 -23.53
N ARG A 206 -23.92 24.92 -22.52
CA ARG A 206 -23.29 26.24 -22.60
C ARG A 206 -21.82 26.15 -22.20
N VAL A 207 -21.07 25.36 -22.96
CA VAL A 207 -19.63 25.14 -22.73
C VAL A 207 -18.87 25.66 -23.96
N PRO A 208 -18.05 26.73 -23.83
CA PRO A 208 -17.28 27.29 -24.94
C PRO A 208 -16.34 26.26 -25.59
N GLU A 209 -16.05 26.39 -26.90
CA GLU A 209 -15.05 25.54 -27.55
C GLU A 209 -13.65 25.76 -26.93
N LEU A 210 -12.88 24.69 -26.75
CA LEU A 210 -11.51 24.80 -26.26
C LEU A 210 -10.61 25.40 -27.34
N PRO A 211 -9.82 26.45 -27.01
CA PRO A 211 -8.89 27.06 -27.98
C PRO A 211 -7.74 26.11 -28.37
N VAL A 212 -7.36 25.21 -27.46
CA VAL A 212 -6.31 24.20 -27.63
C VAL A 212 -6.69 22.91 -26.92
N GLN A 213 -6.09 21.78 -27.32
CA GLN A 213 -6.20 20.51 -26.61
C GLN A 213 -4.87 20.14 -25.94
N TYR A 214 -4.87 19.13 -25.08
CA TYR A 214 -3.68 18.79 -24.28
C TYR A 214 -2.46 18.44 -25.14
N GLY A 215 -2.67 17.74 -26.26
CA GLY A 215 -1.58 17.44 -27.20
C GLY A 215 -0.95 18.68 -27.83
N ASP A 216 -1.71 19.78 -27.98
CA ASP A 216 -1.18 21.06 -28.46
C ASP A 216 -0.33 21.72 -27.36
N PHE A 217 -0.80 21.69 -26.11
CA PHE A 217 -0.03 22.13 -24.94
C PHE A 217 1.28 21.34 -24.78
N ALA A 218 1.26 20.01 -24.92
CA ALA A 218 2.44 19.18 -24.77
C ALA A 218 3.53 19.51 -25.82
N VAL A 219 3.14 19.75 -27.08
CA VAL A 219 4.06 20.20 -28.13
C VAL A 219 4.61 21.59 -27.84
N TRP A 220 3.74 22.51 -27.42
CA TRP A 220 4.15 23.87 -27.03
C TRP A 220 5.14 23.83 -25.86
N GLN A 221 4.84 23.10 -24.78
CA GLN A 221 5.67 23.02 -23.58
C GLN A 221 7.08 22.53 -23.92
N ARG A 222 7.18 21.51 -24.77
CA ARG A 222 8.48 20.99 -25.23
C ARG A 222 9.26 22.00 -26.07
N ARG A 223 8.60 22.86 -26.85
CA ARG A 223 9.28 23.96 -27.57
C ARG A 223 9.68 25.08 -26.62
N PHE A 224 8.81 25.41 -25.67
CA PHE A 224 9.00 26.47 -24.69
C PHE A 224 10.23 26.20 -23.81
N PHE A 225 10.39 24.96 -23.33
CA PHE A 225 11.55 24.56 -22.52
C PHE A 225 12.72 24.02 -23.36
N THR A 226 13.21 24.80 -24.34
CA THR A 226 14.42 24.46 -25.13
C THR A 226 15.46 25.57 -25.12
N GLY A 227 16.65 25.28 -25.70
CA GLY A 227 17.68 26.28 -25.97
C GLY A 227 18.23 26.98 -24.73
N GLU A 228 18.45 28.29 -24.84
CA GLU A 228 18.98 29.15 -23.78
C GLU A 228 18.04 29.26 -22.57
N ARG A 229 16.73 29.33 -22.81
CA ARG A 229 15.72 29.40 -21.75
C ARG A 229 15.79 28.19 -20.83
N ARG A 230 15.85 26.99 -21.40
CA ARG A 230 16.02 25.74 -20.63
C ARG A 230 17.31 25.79 -19.79
N ARG A 231 18.42 26.23 -20.37
CA ARG A 231 19.71 26.37 -19.63
C ARG A 231 19.58 27.33 -18.46
N ALA A 232 19.02 28.52 -18.68
CA ALA A 232 18.84 29.52 -17.62
C ALA A 232 18.02 28.99 -16.42
N HIS A 233 16.91 28.30 -16.68
CA HIS A 233 16.12 27.68 -15.60
C HIS A 233 16.89 26.57 -14.88
N ARG A 234 17.62 25.70 -15.60
CA ARG A 234 18.42 24.64 -14.97
C ARG A 234 19.58 25.19 -14.14
N ASP A 235 20.24 26.24 -14.61
CA ASP A 235 21.34 26.88 -13.89
C ASP A 235 20.84 27.54 -12.59
N PHE A 236 19.68 28.21 -12.65
CA PHE A 236 19.01 28.72 -11.45
C PHE A 236 18.73 27.59 -10.44
N TRP A 237 18.09 26.50 -10.86
CA TRP A 237 17.71 25.42 -9.94
C TRP A 237 18.92 24.71 -9.35
N ARG A 238 19.98 24.50 -10.14
CA ARG A 238 21.26 23.96 -9.67
C ARG A 238 21.87 24.86 -8.59
N ALA A 239 21.87 26.17 -8.79
CA ALA A 239 22.39 27.12 -7.80
C ALA A 239 21.49 27.21 -6.55
N HIS A 240 20.18 27.27 -6.73
CA HIS A 240 19.20 27.41 -5.65
C HIS A 240 19.20 26.20 -4.69
N LEU A 241 19.32 24.99 -5.25
CA LEU A 241 19.28 23.72 -4.51
C LEU A 241 20.68 23.18 -4.17
N ALA A 242 21.74 23.94 -4.43
CA ALA A 242 23.10 23.54 -4.09
C ALA A 242 23.24 23.29 -2.57
N GLY A 243 23.76 22.12 -2.20
CA GLY A 243 24.00 21.73 -0.81
C GLY A 243 22.73 21.52 0.01
N VAL A 244 21.57 21.27 -0.63
CA VAL A 244 20.38 20.77 0.08
C VAL A 244 20.70 19.40 0.70
N PRO A 245 20.34 19.16 1.97
CA PRO A 245 20.47 17.84 2.59
C PRO A 245 19.76 16.77 1.77
N ALA A 246 20.36 15.59 1.62
CA ALA A 246 19.76 14.49 0.86
C ALA A 246 18.41 14.04 1.44
N HIS A 247 18.18 14.23 2.74
CA HIS A 247 16.97 13.86 3.45
C HIS A 247 16.62 14.90 4.53
N LEU A 248 15.33 15.22 4.63
CA LEU A 248 14.77 15.84 5.83
C LEU A 248 14.45 14.72 6.84
N PRO A 249 15.01 14.73 8.07
CA PRO A 249 14.79 13.67 9.05
C PRO A 249 13.44 13.86 9.73
N LEU A 250 12.35 13.60 8.99
CA LEU A 250 10.99 13.57 9.53
C LEU A 250 10.91 12.57 10.70
N PRO A 251 9.95 12.73 11.62
CA PRO A 251 9.80 11.84 12.77
C PRO A 251 9.20 10.50 12.35
N TYR A 252 9.94 9.73 11.56
CA TYR A 252 9.55 8.41 11.07
C TYR A 252 9.43 7.42 12.23
N ASP A 253 8.39 6.60 12.21
CA ASP A 253 8.24 5.45 13.10
C ASP A 253 8.97 4.21 12.55
N ALA A 254 9.25 4.19 11.24
CA ALA A 254 9.95 3.11 10.53
C ALA A 254 10.84 3.65 9.39
N PRO A 255 11.91 2.93 8.99
CA PRO A 255 12.81 3.40 7.94
C PRO A 255 12.13 3.44 6.56
N PRO A 256 12.42 4.45 5.72
CA PRO A 256 11.75 4.67 4.43
C PRO A 256 12.17 3.74 3.28
N GLU A 257 13.26 2.97 3.41
CA GLU A 257 13.76 2.08 2.36
C GLU A 257 12.88 0.83 2.14
N GLY A 258 12.62 0.46 0.88
CA GLY A 258 11.95 -0.80 0.52
C GLY A 258 10.45 -0.88 0.82
N ARG A 259 9.82 0.25 1.13
CA ARG A 259 8.42 0.36 1.59
C ARG A 259 7.48 0.84 0.48
N GLY A 260 6.23 0.40 0.51
CA GLY A 260 5.18 0.74 -0.45
C GLY A 260 4.61 2.16 -0.31
N HIS A 261 3.56 2.45 -1.06
CA HIS A 261 2.88 3.75 -1.09
C HIS A 261 1.48 3.70 -0.44
N GLU A 262 1.18 2.67 0.36
CA GLU A 262 -0.08 2.64 1.13
C GLU A 262 -0.14 3.87 2.03
N GLY A 263 -1.27 4.56 1.98
CA GLY A 263 -1.45 5.86 2.58
C GLY A 263 -2.78 6.00 3.29
N LYS A 264 -2.82 6.95 4.22
CA LYS A 264 -4.01 7.28 5.01
C LYS A 264 -4.14 8.79 5.16
N HIS A 265 -5.38 9.22 5.34
CA HIS A 265 -5.73 10.61 5.57
C HIS A 265 -6.08 10.83 7.05
N HIS A 266 -5.56 11.90 7.64
CA HIS A 266 -5.96 12.39 8.94
C HIS A 266 -6.51 13.82 8.81
N TYR A 267 -7.81 13.97 9.04
CA TYR A 267 -8.54 15.24 8.92
C TYR A 267 -8.59 16.02 10.22
N PHE A 268 -8.50 17.35 10.11
CA PHE A 268 -8.56 18.25 11.25
C PHE A 268 -9.15 19.61 10.88
N ARG A 269 -9.51 20.38 11.91
CA ARG A 269 -10.14 21.69 11.77
C ARG A 269 -9.56 22.70 12.76
N LEU A 270 -9.43 23.96 12.33
CA LEU A 270 -9.13 25.06 13.23
C LEU A 270 -10.40 25.53 13.93
N ASP A 271 -10.25 25.89 15.20
CA ASP A 271 -11.26 26.64 15.92
C ASP A 271 -11.69 27.90 15.13
N ASP A 272 -12.98 28.24 15.20
CA ASP A 272 -13.57 29.32 14.39
C ASP A 272 -12.95 30.68 14.78
N GLY A 273 -12.69 30.90 16.06
CA GLY A 273 -12.03 32.11 16.57
C GLY A 273 -10.58 32.20 16.12
N LEU A 274 -9.84 31.09 16.21
CA LEU A 274 -8.46 31.02 15.75
C LEU A 274 -8.35 31.20 14.22
N SER A 275 -9.28 30.62 13.45
CA SER A 275 -9.36 30.79 11.99
C SER A 275 -9.53 32.27 11.62
N ALA A 276 -10.50 32.94 12.24
CA ALA A 276 -10.75 34.37 12.01
C ALA A 276 -9.54 35.24 12.39
N ALA A 277 -8.88 34.94 13.52
CA ALA A 277 -7.69 35.65 13.98
C ALA A 277 -6.50 35.45 13.03
N PHE A 278 -6.27 34.22 12.56
CA PHE A 278 -5.22 33.92 11.60
C PHE A 278 -5.45 34.63 10.25
N LEU A 279 -6.68 34.62 9.74
CA LEU A 279 -7.05 35.36 8.53
C LEU A 279 -6.90 36.88 8.71
N ALA A 280 -7.23 37.42 9.89
CA ALA A 280 -7.02 38.82 10.22
C ALA A 280 -5.53 39.18 10.25
N MET A 281 -4.68 38.33 10.83
CA MET A 281 -3.23 38.48 10.81
C MET A 281 -2.70 38.51 9.37
N CYS A 282 -3.14 37.58 8.51
CA CYS A 282 -2.77 37.56 7.09
C CYS A 282 -3.12 38.87 6.39
N ARG A 283 -4.33 39.41 6.61
CA ARG A 283 -4.77 40.70 6.05
C ARG A 283 -3.92 41.86 6.57
N ALA A 284 -3.71 41.95 7.88
CA ALA A 284 -2.96 43.03 8.52
C ALA A 284 -1.50 43.09 8.03
N ARG A 285 -0.87 41.92 7.86
CA ARG A 285 0.53 41.78 7.43
C ARG A 285 0.70 41.67 5.91
N ARG A 286 -0.39 41.76 5.14
CA ARG A 286 -0.43 41.61 3.66
C ARG A 286 0.24 40.31 3.18
N LEU A 287 -0.06 39.21 3.88
CA LEU A 287 0.41 37.86 3.56
C LEU A 287 -0.62 37.15 2.69
N THR A 288 -0.14 36.30 1.77
CA THR A 288 -1.03 35.30 1.15
C THR A 288 -1.33 34.22 2.19
N LEU A 289 -2.52 33.63 2.12
CA LEU A 289 -2.88 32.52 3.02
C LEU A 289 -1.91 31.35 2.86
N SER A 290 -1.50 31.07 1.62
CA SER A 290 -0.53 30.01 1.30
C SER A 290 0.83 30.23 1.95
N ASP A 291 1.42 31.45 1.86
CA ASP A 291 2.72 31.72 2.49
C ASP A 291 2.62 31.65 4.02
N ALA A 292 1.50 32.09 4.60
CA ALA A 292 1.30 32.05 6.04
C ALA A 292 1.18 30.61 6.58
N LEU A 293 0.37 29.77 5.93
CA LEU A 293 0.22 28.36 6.29
C LEU A 293 1.50 27.56 6.07
N LEU A 294 2.20 27.84 4.96
CA LEU A 294 3.49 27.23 4.69
C LEU A 294 4.53 27.61 5.75
N ALA A 295 4.52 28.85 6.24
CA ALA A 295 5.40 29.25 7.33
C ALA A 295 5.10 28.52 8.64
N VAL A 296 3.82 28.29 8.96
CA VAL A 296 3.44 27.44 10.10
C VAL A 296 3.98 26.02 9.91
N TYR A 297 3.86 25.46 8.71
CA TYR A 297 4.37 24.12 8.41
C TYR A 297 5.90 24.02 8.46
N VAL A 298 6.62 25.01 7.92
CA VAL A 298 8.08 25.12 8.06
C VAL A 298 8.48 25.23 9.54
N GLY A 299 7.70 25.95 10.36
CA GLY A 299 7.89 25.99 11.81
C GLY A 299 7.73 24.62 12.47
N LEU A 300 6.71 23.84 12.07
CA LEU A 300 6.53 22.46 12.55
C LEU A 300 7.72 21.58 12.19
N LEU A 301 8.15 21.61 10.92
CA LEU A 301 9.30 20.84 10.45
C LEU A 301 10.58 21.24 11.18
N HIS A 302 10.79 22.54 11.45
CA HIS A 302 11.92 23.01 12.26
C HIS A 302 11.87 22.42 13.68
N GLU A 303 10.71 22.46 14.34
CA GLU A 303 10.58 21.97 15.71
C GLU A 303 10.76 20.46 15.84
N GLU A 304 10.27 19.69 14.87
CA GLU A 304 10.32 18.22 14.91
C GLU A 304 11.65 17.65 14.41
N THR A 305 12.33 18.34 13.48
CA THR A 305 13.59 17.85 12.89
C THR A 305 14.84 18.53 13.44
N GLY A 306 14.70 19.70 14.06
CA GLY A 306 15.82 20.59 14.39
C GLY A 306 16.50 21.23 13.17
N SER A 307 16.04 20.93 11.94
CA SER A 307 16.62 21.48 10.72
C SER A 307 16.31 22.97 10.59
N ARG A 308 17.27 23.71 10.02
CA ARG A 308 17.13 25.12 9.65
C ARG A 308 17.20 25.34 8.15
N ASP A 309 17.45 24.30 7.38
CA ASP A 309 17.44 24.33 5.92
C ASP A 309 16.39 23.33 5.45
N ILE A 310 15.19 23.83 5.19
CA ILE A 310 13.98 23.03 5.01
C ILE A 310 13.53 23.19 3.56
N VAL A 311 13.29 22.05 2.89
CA VAL A 311 12.72 22.02 1.55
C VAL A 311 11.33 21.41 1.62
N VAL A 312 10.33 22.14 1.12
CA VAL A 312 8.94 21.68 1.03
C VAL A 312 8.49 21.75 -0.42
N GLY A 313 7.83 20.69 -0.89
CA GLY A 313 7.24 20.66 -2.22
C GLY A 313 5.95 21.47 -2.28
N LEU A 314 5.82 22.33 -3.29
CA LEU A 314 4.60 23.08 -3.56
C LEU A 314 4.06 22.69 -4.94
N PRO A 315 2.82 22.19 -5.05
CA PRO A 315 2.22 22.00 -6.35
C PRO A 315 1.90 23.37 -6.96
N SER A 316 2.26 23.53 -8.23
CA SER A 316 2.06 24.76 -9.00
C SER A 316 1.33 24.43 -10.30
N ALA A 317 0.19 25.09 -10.54
CA ALA A 317 -0.55 24.94 -11.78
C ALA A 317 0.18 25.65 -12.93
N THR A 318 0.45 24.93 -14.02
CA THR A 318 1.09 25.48 -15.24
C THR A 318 0.05 26.08 -16.19
N ARG A 319 -0.84 26.91 -15.62
CA ARG A 319 -1.97 27.54 -16.31
C ARG A 319 -1.82 29.06 -16.43
N GLY A 320 -0.59 29.57 -16.55
CA GLY A 320 -0.30 30.99 -16.65
C GLY A 320 -0.84 31.68 -17.93
N ARG A 321 -1.37 30.91 -18.89
CA ARG A 321 -1.84 31.41 -20.20
C ARG A 321 -3.36 31.31 -20.36
N PRO A 322 -4.01 32.31 -21.01
CA PRO A 322 -5.44 32.32 -21.34
C PRO A 322 -5.96 30.98 -21.90
N GLU A 323 -5.24 30.41 -22.87
CA GLU A 323 -5.63 29.21 -23.61
C GLU A 323 -5.63 27.94 -22.74
N THR A 324 -4.87 27.94 -21.65
CA THR A 324 -4.73 26.79 -20.73
C THR A 324 -5.70 26.81 -19.56
N HIS A 325 -6.50 27.88 -19.39
CA HIS A 325 -7.39 27.97 -18.24
C HIS A 325 -8.36 26.78 -18.25
N ASP A 326 -9.15 26.61 -19.30
CA ASP A 326 -10.19 25.57 -19.35
C ASP A 326 -9.69 24.19 -19.80
N LEU A 327 -8.38 24.04 -19.97
CA LEU A 327 -7.76 22.78 -20.39
C LEU A 327 -7.65 21.81 -19.20
N ILE A 328 -8.07 20.55 -19.43
CA ILE A 328 -7.80 19.44 -18.53
C ILE A 328 -6.50 18.72 -18.91
N GLY A 329 -5.86 18.10 -17.93
CA GLY A 329 -4.65 17.32 -18.14
C GLY A 329 -3.71 17.36 -16.94
N PHE A 330 -2.54 16.76 -17.08
CA PHE A 330 -1.45 16.98 -16.13
C PHE A 330 -0.78 18.34 -16.43
N LEU A 331 -1.37 19.41 -15.88
CA LEU A 331 -0.88 20.80 -15.96
C LEU A 331 -0.43 21.28 -14.57
N LEU A 332 0.36 20.43 -13.93
CA LEU A 332 0.91 20.63 -12.60
C LEU A 332 2.41 20.35 -12.64
N THR A 333 3.18 21.12 -11.88
CA THR A 333 4.58 20.85 -11.57
C THR A 333 4.80 21.01 -10.07
N ASN A 334 5.80 20.32 -9.53
CA ASN A 334 6.19 20.45 -8.14
C ASN A 334 7.38 21.41 -8.02
N VAL A 335 7.27 22.42 -7.16
CA VAL A 335 8.28 23.44 -6.94
C VAL A 335 8.93 23.20 -5.57
N PRO A 336 10.24 22.85 -5.51
CA PRO A 336 10.95 22.74 -4.24
C PRO A 336 11.21 24.13 -3.66
N LEU A 337 10.49 24.48 -2.60
CA LEU A 337 10.70 25.73 -1.87
C LEU A 337 11.70 25.51 -0.74
N ARG A 338 12.88 26.13 -0.84
CA ARG A 338 13.93 26.07 0.19
C ARG A 338 13.87 27.27 1.13
N ALA A 339 13.54 27.03 2.40
CA ALA A 339 13.54 28.03 3.46
C ALA A 339 14.76 27.84 4.38
N ARG A 340 15.58 28.89 4.51
CA ARG A 340 16.71 28.92 5.45
C ARG A 340 16.37 29.78 6.66
N LEU A 341 16.46 29.20 7.85
CA LEU A 341 16.06 29.80 9.11
C LEU A 341 17.28 30.25 9.93
N PRO A 342 17.16 31.34 10.73
CA PRO A 342 18.17 31.70 11.73
C PRO A 342 18.26 30.65 12.86
N ALA A 343 19.20 30.81 13.79
CA ALA A 343 19.47 29.84 14.86
C ALA A 343 18.26 29.59 15.78
N ASP A 344 17.61 30.65 16.26
CA ASP A 344 16.44 30.60 17.13
C ASP A 344 15.28 31.33 16.44
N PRO A 345 14.64 30.70 15.43
CA PRO A 345 13.70 31.39 14.56
C PRO A 345 12.40 31.72 15.28
N THR A 346 12.00 32.99 15.24
CA THR A 346 10.66 33.44 15.63
C THR A 346 9.66 33.20 14.49
N PRO A 347 8.35 33.05 14.77
CA PRO A 347 7.31 32.99 13.74
C PRO A 347 7.42 34.10 12.69
N GLN A 348 7.76 35.32 13.11
CA GLN A 348 7.95 36.45 12.20
C GLN A 348 9.14 36.25 11.25
N GLN A 349 10.26 35.70 11.73
CA GLN A 349 11.42 35.38 10.89
C GLN A 349 11.14 34.23 9.94
N ILE A 350 10.35 33.23 10.36
CA ILE A 350 9.95 32.12 9.48
C ILE A 350 9.04 32.62 8.36
N LEU A 351 8.05 33.48 8.67
CA LEU A 351 7.22 34.14 7.67
C LEU A 351 8.07 34.94 6.66
N HIS A 352 9.08 35.65 7.15
CA HIS A 352 10.00 36.38 6.28
C HIS A 352 10.80 35.45 5.37
N ALA A 353 11.37 34.37 5.91
CA ALA A 353 12.15 33.39 5.16
C ALA A 353 11.30 32.72 4.06
N VAL A 354 10.07 32.32 4.38
CA VAL A 354 9.14 31.73 3.40
C VAL A 354 8.79 32.72 2.30
N ARG A 355 8.53 34.00 2.62
CA ARG A 355 8.28 35.03 1.60
C ARG A 355 9.47 35.25 0.68
N GLN A 356 10.68 35.28 1.22
CA GLN A 356 11.91 35.42 0.44
C GLN A 356 12.10 34.21 -0.49
N ALA A 357 11.91 33.00 0.03
CA ALA A 357 11.95 31.78 -0.78
C ALA A 357 10.88 31.79 -1.87
N SER A 358 9.64 32.16 -1.53
CA SER A 358 8.52 32.26 -2.48
C SER A 358 8.82 33.25 -3.60
N ALA A 359 9.43 34.39 -3.28
CA ALA A 359 9.81 35.39 -4.27
C ALA A 359 10.98 34.92 -5.14
N ALA A 360 11.96 34.21 -4.57
CA ALA A 360 13.15 33.74 -5.30
C ALA A 360 12.79 32.77 -6.42
N VAL A 361 11.77 31.92 -6.23
CA VAL A 361 11.36 30.92 -7.24
C VAL A 361 10.24 31.42 -8.17
N ALA A 362 9.76 32.66 -8.01
CA ALA A 362 8.53 33.14 -8.65
C ALA A 362 8.54 33.03 -10.19
N ASP A 363 9.64 33.40 -10.85
CA ASP A 363 9.78 33.31 -12.32
C ASP A 363 10.18 31.89 -12.80
N HIS A 364 10.25 30.92 -11.88
CA HIS A 364 10.65 29.53 -12.14
C HIS A 364 9.57 28.51 -11.71
N ARG A 365 8.38 28.96 -11.28
CA ARG A 365 7.31 28.09 -10.73
C ARG A 365 6.59 27.20 -11.74
N GLU A 366 6.72 27.48 -13.03
CA GLU A 366 6.13 26.68 -14.11
C GLU A 366 7.16 25.76 -14.80
N VAL A 367 8.41 25.74 -14.30
CA VAL A 367 9.43 24.82 -14.80
C VAL A 367 9.01 23.39 -14.47
N PRO A 368 9.03 22.46 -15.44
CA PRO A 368 8.72 21.07 -15.19
C PRO A 368 9.62 20.47 -14.12
N PHE A 369 9.05 19.71 -13.19
CA PHE A 369 9.82 19.15 -12.09
C PHE A 369 10.90 18.18 -12.58
N SER A 370 10.63 17.46 -13.67
CA SER A 370 11.63 16.63 -14.35
C SER A 370 12.90 17.42 -14.74
N GLU A 371 12.76 18.67 -15.20
CA GLU A 371 13.89 19.55 -15.52
C GLU A 371 14.68 19.98 -14.29
N ILE A 372 13.99 20.14 -13.14
CA ILE A 372 14.62 20.47 -11.85
C ILE A 372 15.45 19.28 -11.36
N VAL A 373 14.87 18.07 -11.37
CA VAL A 373 15.56 16.84 -10.98
C VAL A 373 16.78 16.59 -11.87
N ASP A 374 16.65 16.76 -13.18
CA ASP A 374 17.76 16.59 -14.13
C ASP A 374 18.82 17.71 -14.00
N ALA A 375 18.48 18.88 -13.49
CA ALA A 375 19.45 19.95 -13.24
C ALA A 375 20.30 19.72 -11.98
N VAL A 376 19.69 19.15 -10.94
CA VAL A 376 20.30 18.91 -9.63
C VAL A 376 20.97 17.54 -9.56
N SER A 377 20.50 16.57 -10.35
CA SER A 377 20.96 15.16 -10.33
C SER A 377 21.04 14.57 -8.92
N PRO A 378 19.94 14.57 -8.14
CA PRO A 378 19.92 13.93 -6.83
C PRO A 378 20.03 12.41 -6.96
N GLU A 379 20.33 11.74 -5.85
CA GLU A 379 20.21 10.29 -5.74
C GLU A 379 18.79 9.85 -6.15
N ARG A 380 18.70 8.89 -7.08
CA ARG A 380 17.40 8.38 -7.57
C ARG A 380 17.08 7.09 -6.85
N SER A 381 15.88 7.04 -6.26
CA SER A 381 15.32 5.86 -5.61
C SER A 381 13.93 5.57 -6.19
N LEU A 382 13.53 4.30 -6.14
CA LEU A 382 12.16 3.87 -6.45
C LEU A 382 11.22 4.05 -5.25
N ASP A 383 11.77 4.14 -4.04
CA ASP A 383 11.00 4.13 -2.79
C ASP A 383 10.77 5.54 -2.23
N ARG A 384 11.33 6.56 -2.91
CA ARG A 384 11.30 7.96 -2.48
C ARG A 384 11.12 8.92 -3.63
N TYR A 385 10.36 9.98 -3.37
CA TYR A 385 10.24 11.08 -4.30
C TYR A 385 11.54 11.93 -4.27
N PRO A 386 12.20 12.19 -5.43
CA PRO A 386 13.44 12.95 -5.47
C PRO A 386 13.27 14.36 -4.90
N LEU A 387 14.25 14.86 -4.14
CA LEU A 387 14.31 16.21 -3.53
C LEU A 387 13.21 16.54 -2.49
N LEU A 388 12.04 15.90 -2.55
CA LEU A 388 10.86 16.25 -1.77
C LEU A 388 10.40 15.02 -0.98
N GLN A 389 10.50 15.06 0.34
CA GLN A 389 9.86 14.05 1.21
C GLN A 389 8.46 14.51 1.64
N THR A 390 8.20 15.82 1.55
CA THR A 390 6.95 16.40 2.01
C THR A 390 6.42 17.50 1.11
N MET A 391 5.09 17.59 1.06
CA MET A 391 4.36 18.61 0.31
C MET A 391 3.44 19.45 1.19
N HIS A 392 3.21 20.69 0.75
CA HIS A 392 2.20 21.57 1.32
C HIS A 392 1.31 22.12 0.20
N LEU A 393 0.00 22.02 0.37
CA LEU A 393 -0.98 22.48 -0.61
C LEU A 393 -2.13 23.23 0.05
N VAL A 394 -2.65 24.23 -0.65
CA VAL A 394 -3.84 24.99 -0.27
C VAL A 394 -4.83 24.91 -1.40
N LEU A 395 -5.99 24.34 -1.14
CA LEU A 395 -7.08 24.14 -2.08
C LEU A 395 -8.18 25.17 -1.83
N ASP A 396 -8.82 25.59 -2.92
CA ASP A 396 -10.02 26.42 -2.88
C ASP A 396 -11.18 25.63 -3.52
N PHE A 397 -12.19 25.31 -2.70
CA PHE A 397 -13.38 24.60 -3.14
C PHE A 397 -14.55 25.55 -3.45
N ASP A 398 -14.31 26.88 -3.45
CA ASP A 398 -15.35 27.89 -3.68
C ASP A 398 -16.08 27.73 -5.04
N ASP A 399 -15.45 27.10 -6.04
CA ASP A 399 -15.94 27.01 -7.42
C ASP A 399 -16.69 25.70 -7.80
N THR A 400 -16.92 24.77 -6.86
CA THR A 400 -17.46 23.42 -7.16
C THR A 400 -18.98 23.27 -7.04
N VAL A 401 -19.71 24.30 -6.60
CA VAL A 401 -21.15 24.21 -6.35
C VAL A 401 -21.95 24.57 -7.61
N VAL A 402 -22.42 23.57 -8.36
CA VAL A 402 -23.34 23.76 -9.49
C VAL A 402 -24.76 23.33 -9.09
N ARG A 403 -25.74 24.19 -9.37
CA ARG A 403 -27.15 23.89 -9.09
C ARG A 403 -27.72 22.97 -10.16
N VAL A 404 -28.18 21.80 -9.76
CA VAL A 404 -29.01 20.90 -10.57
C VAL A 404 -30.47 21.07 -10.13
N PRO A 405 -31.43 21.29 -11.05
CA PRO A 405 -32.85 21.30 -10.69
C PRO A 405 -33.25 20.00 -9.98
N ASP A 406 -33.98 20.10 -8.88
CA ASP A 406 -34.55 18.95 -8.14
C ASP A 406 -33.51 18.00 -7.50
N ALA A 407 -32.23 18.38 -7.43
CA ALA A 407 -31.19 17.63 -6.74
C ALA A 407 -30.17 18.55 -6.04
N GLU A 408 -29.78 18.20 -4.82
CA GLU A 408 -28.64 18.81 -4.14
C GLU A 408 -27.36 18.08 -4.54
N VAL A 409 -26.38 18.80 -5.10
CA VAL A 409 -25.06 18.23 -5.46
C VAL A 409 -23.97 18.85 -4.60
N HIS A 410 -23.12 18.02 -4.01
CA HIS A 410 -21.95 18.46 -3.24
C HIS A 410 -20.75 17.53 -3.48
N GLY A 411 -19.54 18.07 -3.38
CA GLY A 411 -18.33 17.26 -3.45
C GLY A 411 -18.21 16.33 -2.25
N VAL A 412 -17.68 15.13 -2.47
CA VAL A 412 -17.30 14.18 -1.42
C VAL A 412 -15.85 13.77 -1.60
N GLU A 413 -15.22 13.48 -0.47
CA GLU A 413 -13.86 12.98 -0.46
C GLU A 413 -13.84 11.47 -0.61
N VAL A 414 -12.88 10.98 -1.40
CA VAL A 414 -12.74 9.57 -1.77
C VAL A 414 -11.35 9.11 -1.35
N GLU A 415 -11.29 8.18 -0.42
CA GLU A 415 -10.03 7.61 0.04
C GLU A 415 -9.60 6.48 -0.91
N ASP A 416 -8.58 6.73 -1.72
CA ASP A 416 -7.91 5.72 -2.54
C ASP A 416 -6.87 4.90 -1.74
N GLY A 417 -6.44 5.43 -0.58
CA GLY A 417 -5.55 4.78 0.37
C GLY A 417 -4.10 4.70 -0.11
N VAL A 418 -3.67 5.68 -0.90
CA VAL A 418 -2.29 5.84 -1.37
C VAL A 418 -1.74 7.17 -0.87
N SER A 419 -0.43 7.22 -0.58
CA SER A 419 0.29 8.49 -0.45
C SER A 419 1.61 8.46 -1.25
N PRO A 420 1.72 9.26 -2.32
CA PRO A 420 2.94 9.37 -3.14
C PRO A 420 4.12 10.06 -2.44
N MET A 421 3.85 10.78 -1.34
CA MET A 421 4.82 11.51 -0.54
C MET A 421 4.89 10.89 0.86
N ASP A 422 5.96 11.13 1.61
CA ASP A 422 6.02 10.60 2.98
C ASP A 422 4.96 11.30 3.85
N ILE A 423 4.86 12.63 3.74
CA ILE A 423 3.78 13.44 4.32
C ILE A 423 3.35 14.55 3.36
N THR A 424 2.04 14.68 3.11
CA THR A 424 1.43 15.86 2.47
C THR A 424 0.50 16.56 3.43
N VAL A 425 0.66 17.88 3.60
CA VAL A 425 -0.27 18.71 4.38
C VAL A 425 -1.11 19.56 3.45
N GLY A 426 -2.42 19.31 3.46
CA GLY A 426 -3.42 20.05 2.69
C GLY A 426 -4.25 20.97 3.56
N TRP A 427 -4.63 22.11 3.01
CA TRP A 427 -5.52 23.09 3.65
C TRP A 427 -6.63 23.51 2.72
N TRP A 428 -7.82 23.78 3.25
CA TRP A 428 -8.89 24.44 2.52
C TRP A 428 -9.72 25.33 3.42
N ARG A 429 -10.46 26.24 2.79
CA ARG A 429 -11.30 27.22 3.46
C ARG A 429 -12.73 27.08 3.00
N ALA A 430 -13.67 27.33 3.89
CA ALA A 430 -15.04 27.61 3.53
C ALA A 430 -15.61 28.71 4.43
N GLY A 431 -15.97 29.84 3.82
CA GLY A 431 -16.25 31.06 4.57
C GLY A 431 -15.02 31.51 5.38
N ASP A 432 -15.18 31.75 6.68
CA ASP A 432 -14.09 32.09 7.60
C ASP A 432 -13.51 30.87 8.35
N ARG A 433 -13.98 29.65 8.05
CA ARG A 433 -13.51 28.41 8.66
C ARG A 433 -12.37 27.79 7.87
N MET A 434 -11.41 27.20 8.57
CA MET A 434 -10.25 26.55 7.98
C MET A 434 -10.16 25.07 8.39
N TYR A 435 -9.85 24.23 7.41
CA TYR A 435 -9.77 22.79 7.52
C TYR A 435 -8.44 22.31 6.94
N GLY A 436 -7.98 21.15 7.38
CA GLY A 436 -6.78 20.56 6.84
C GLY A 436 -6.76 19.03 6.91
N ARG A 437 -5.78 18.48 6.20
CA ARG A 437 -5.53 17.04 6.04
C ARG A 437 -4.05 16.78 6.11
N PHE A 438 -3.65 15.76 6.87
CA PHE A 438 -2.39 15.06 6.64
C PHE A 438 -2.67 13.83 5.78
N GLU A 439 -1.97 13.72 4.66
CA GLU A 439 -1.77 12.46 3.94
C GLU A 439 -0.42 11.91 4.37
N TYR A 440 -0.33 10.63 4.68
CA TYR A 440 0.94 10.02 5.07
C TYR A 440 0.99 8.55 4.67
N ARG A 441 2.21 8.06 4.45
CA ARG A 441 2.48 6.63 4.24
C ARG A 441 2.34 5.89 5.56
N THR A 442 1.40 4.95 5.64
CA THR A 442 1.11 4.18 6.86
C THR A 442 2.26 3.26 7.26
N GLU A 443 3.10 2.90 6.29
CA GLU A 443 4.30 2.12 6.53
C GLU A 443 5.44 2.93 7.16
N LEU A 444 5.35 4.27 7.17
CA LEU A 444 6.36 5.20 7.70
C LEU A 444 5.92 5.91 8.99
N PHE A 445 4.63 6.17 9.12
CA PHE A 445 4.05 6.90 10.25
C PHE A 445 2.83 6.16 10.80
N THR A 446 2.81 6.04 12.12
CA THR A 446 1.65 5.62 12.90
C THR A 446 0.67 6.77 13.06
N ASP A 447 -0.61 6.45 13.23
CA ASP A 447 -1.66 7.43 13.55
C ASP A 447 -1.26 8.31 14.75
N ALA A 448 -0.67 7.72 15.79
CA ALA A 448 -0.24 8.44 16.99
C ALA A 448 0.83 9.51 16.71
N THR A 449 1.74 9.25 15.76
CA THR A 449 2.74 10.24 15.34
C THR A 449 2.08 11.37 14.56
N VAL A 450 1.14 11.07 13.66
CA VAL A 450 0.42 12.08 12.89
C VAL A 450 -0.51 12.93 13.77
N ASP A 451 -1.20 12.32 14.74
CA ASP A 451 -2.02 13.03 15.74
C ASP A 451 -1.19 14.06 16.52
N ARG A 452 0.03 13.67 16.92
CA ARG A 452 0.99 14.56 17.58
C ARG A 452 1.40 15.72 16.68
N LEU A 453 1.69 15.46 15.41
CA LEU A 453 2.06 16.49 14.43
C LEU A 453 0.91 17.47 14.20
N VAL A 454 -0.32 16.97 14.06
CA VAL A 454 -1.53 17.80 13.89
C VAL A 454 -1.78 18.66 15.13
N GLY A 455 -1.74 18.07 16.33
CA GLY A 455 -1.88 18.82 17.57
C GLY A 455 -0.85 19.94 17.70
N ARG A 456 0.40 19.67 17.29
CA ARG A 456 1.44 20.70 17.30
C ARG A 456 1.26 21.75 16.21
N LEU A 457 0.84 21.36 15.01
CA LEU A 457 0.53 22.28 13.91
C LEU A 457 -0.55 23.30 14.32
N LEU A 458 -1.62 22.82 14.96
CA LEU A 458 -2.71 23.67 15.45
C LEU A 458 -2.24 24.65 16.54
N GLU A 459 -1.37 24.19 17.45
CA GLU A 459 -0.74 25.07 18.44
C GLU A 459 0.17 26.11 17.78
N LEU A 460 0.93 25.73 16.75
CA LEU A 460 1.79 26.65 16.01
C LEU A 460 0.99 27.73 15.28
N VAL A 461 -0.20 27.42 14.74
CA VAL A 461 -1.10 28.46 14.21
C VAL A 461 -1.38 29.52 15.29
N ARG A 462 -1.68 29.10 16.52
CA ARG A 462 -1.93 30.01 17.65
C ARG A 462 -0.69 30.82 18.02
N VAL A 463 0.48 30.18 18.08
CA VAL A 463 1.77 30.84 18.33
C VAL A 463 2.05 31.94 17.30
N PHE A 464 1.80 31.68 16.01
CA PHE A 464 2.01 32.66 14.94
C PHE A 464 1.11 33.90 15.08
N VAL A 465 -0.09 33.73 15.64
CA VAL A 465 -1.05 34.81 15.89
C VAL A 465 -0.72 35.57 17.17
N GLU A 466 -0.52 34.87 18.28
CA GLU A 466 -0.46 35.45 19.62
C GLU A 466 0.95 35.84 20.06
N ARG A 467 1.97 35.10 19.60
CA ARG A 467 3.36 35.17 20.11
C ARG A 467 4.37 35.24 18.96
N PRO A 468 4.24 36.19 18.02
CA PRO A 468 5.00 36.21 16.77
C PRO A 468 6.51 36.47 16.93
N ASP A 469 6.91 37.02 18.07
CA ASP A 469 8.30 37.41 18.40
C ASP A 469 8.98 36.44 19.37
N GLU A 470 8.28 35.40 19.85
CA GLU A 470 8.86 34.37 20.70
C GLU A 470 9.60 33.32 19.84
N PRO A 471 10.86 32.95 20.17
CA PRO A 471 11.58 31.91 19.44
C PRO A 471 10.89 30.55 19.55
N LEU A 472 10.77 29.85 18.42
CA LEU A 472 10.38 28.44 18.42
C LEU A 472 11.55 27.60 18.93
N ARG A 473 11.25 26.58 19.75
CA ARG A 473 12.28 25.68 20.29
C ARG A 473 12.24 24.37 19.54
N ALA A 474 13.36 24.01 18.92
CA ALA A 474 13.54 22.65 18.42
C ALA A 474 13.37 21.65 19.57
N ARG A 475 12.56 20.60 19.37
CA ARG A 475 12.67 19.41 20.20
C ARG A 475 14.02 18.80 19.90
N ALA A 476 14.73 18.35 20.93
CA ALA A 476 15.88 17.48 20.72
C ALA A 476 15.33 16.28 19.93
N ALA A 477 15.76 16.14 18.67
CA ALA A 477 15.28 15.08 17.80
C ALA A 477 15.39 13.76 18.57
N ALA A 478 14.30 12.98 18.64
CA ALA A 478 14.49 11.56 18.87
C ALA A 478 15.50 11.11 17.80
N PRO A 479 16.58 10.41 18.17
CA PRO A 479 17.50 9.92 17.16
C PRO A 479 16.64 9.14 16.17
N ALA A 480 16.62 9.58 14.90
CA ALA A 480 16.05 8.76 13.84
C ALA A 480 16.60 7.35 14.05
N PRO A 481 15.78 6.28 13.96
CA PRO A 481 16.34 4.94 13.91
C PRO A 481 17.44 5.04 12.87
N ALA A 482 18.69 4.82 13.31
CA ALA A 482 19.82 4.96 12.42
C ALA A 482 19.44 4.16 11.17
N PRO A 483 19.63 4.69 9.95
CA PRO A 483 19.50 3.84 8.78
C PRO A 483 20.27 2.59 9.16
N ALA A 484 19.64 1.42 9.04
CA ALA A 484 20.37 0.20 9.24
C ALA A 484 21.62 0.41 8.41
N ARG A 485 22.76 0.59 9.08
CA ARG A 485 24.03 0.41 8.44
C ARG A 485 24.01 -1.09 8.21
N THR A 486 23.29 -1.54 7.17
CA THR A 486 23.99 -2.29 6.16
C THR A 486 25.23 -1.46 5.95
N ALA A 487 26.32 -1.89 6.56
CA ALA A 487 27.59 -1.49 6.07
C ALA A 487 27.44 -1.64 4.55
N ALA A 488 27.40 -0.52 3.83
CA ALA A 488 28.39 -0.39 2.80
C ALA A 488 29.67 -0.77 3.53
N ALA A 489 30.03 -2.05 3.44
CA ALA A 489 31.31 -2.52 3.89
C ALA A 489 32.26 -1.45 3.37
N ALA A 490 33.11 -0.88 4.24
CA ALA A 490 34.35 -0.30 3.75
C ALA A 490 34.83 -1.28 2.68
N PRO A 491 34.97 -0.87 1.40
CA PRO A 491 34.96 -1.78 0.28
C PRO A 491 35.83 -2.94 0.68
N ALA A 492 35.20 -4.10 0.93
CA ALA A 492 35.95 -5.31 1.16
C ALA A 492 36.86 -5.34 -0.06
N ALA A 493 38.19 -5.37 0.17
CA ALA A 493 39.16 -5.41 -0.92
C ALA A 493 38.58 -6.28 -2.02
N PRO A 494 38.36 -5.72 -3.23
CA PRO A 494 37.28 -6.13 -4.12
C PRO A 494 37.25 -7.66 -4.15
N ALA A 495 36.18 -8.24 -3.62
CA ALA A 495 35.91 -9.65 -3.87
C ALA A 495 36.01 -9.77 -5.39
N ALA A 496 36.95 -10.60 -5.86
CA ALA A 496 37.28 -10.68 -7.28
C ALA A 496 35.97 -10.72 -8.07
N PRO A 497 35.72 -9.76 -8.98
CA PRO A 497 34.42 -9.64 -9.63
C PRO A 497 34.10 -10.99 -10.24
N ALA A 498 32.88 -11.50 -9.98
CA ALA A 498 32.40 -12.70 -10.64
C ALA A 498 32.66 -12.54 -12.15
N PRO A 499 33.28 -13.52 -12.82
CA PRO A 499 33.73 -13.33 -14.20
C PRO A 499 32.52 -13.01 -15.07
N VAL A 500 32.43 -11.77 -15.53
CA VAL A 500 31.46 -11.32 -16.53
C VAL A 500 32.08 -11.63 -17.89
N ASP A 501 31.32 -12.29 -18.76
CA ASP A 501 31.79 -12.62 -20.11
C ASP A 501 32.25 -11.32 -20.82
N PRO A 502 33.52 -11.21 -21.24
CA PRO A 502 34.01 -10.07 -22.01
C PRO A 502 33.21 -9.84 -23.31
N GLY A 503 32.57 -10.87 -23.86
CA GLY A 503 31.64 -10.77 -25.00
C GLY A 503 30.37 -10.01 -24.66
N GLU A 504 29.68 -10.39 -23.58
CA GLU A 504 28.51 -9.68 -23.05
C GLU A 504 28.82 -8.23 -22.64
N LEU A 505 29.98 -8.00 -22.01
CA LEU A 505 30.39 -6.66 -21.62
C LEU A 505 30.58 -5.73 -22.83
N ARG A 506 31.14 -6.23 -23.93
CA ARG A 506 31.24 -5.46 -25.19
C ARG A 506 29.87 -5.20 -25.82
N ARG A 507 28.94 -6.16 -25.75
CA ARG A 507 27.59 -6.03 -26.29
C ARG A 507 26.77 -4.99 -25.51
N ILE A 508 26.77 -5.04 -24.18
CA ILE A 508 26.05 -4.06 -23.35
C ILE A 508 26.66 -2.65 -23.49
N ALA A 509 27.99 -2.55 -23.58
CA ALA A 509 28.68 -1.27 -23.79
C ALA A 509 28.32 -0.63 -25.14
N ALA A 510 28.17 -1.43 -26.20
CA ALA A 510 27.73 -0.93 -27.51
C ALA A 510 26.32 -0.32 -27.44
N VAL A 511 25.40 -0.94 -26.68
CA VAL A 511 24.04 -0.44 -26.48
C VAL A 511 24.03 0.83 -25.62
N TRP A 512 24.82 0.86 -24.53
CA TRP A 512 24.98 2.08 -23.72
C TRP A 512 25.52 3.24 -24.55
N ARG A 513 26.52 2.99 -25.40
CA ARG A 513 27.08 4.01 -26.30
C ARG A 513 26.06 4.51 -27.33
N GLU A 514 25.23 3.63 -27.88
CA GLU A 514 24.14 4.01 -28.79
C GLU A 514 23.13 4.94 -28.08
N VAL A 515 22.83 4.68 -26.81
CA VAL A 515 21.79 5.42 -26.06
C VAL A 515 22.31 6.72 -25.44
N LEU A 516 23.52 6.72 -24.85
CA LEU A 516 24.11 7.87 -24.17
C LEU A 516 24.95 8.76 -25.09
N GLY A 517 25.47 8.22 -26.19
CA GLY A 517 26.41 8.93 -27.08
C GLY A 517 27.81 9.15 -26.48
N THR A 518 28.12 8.54 -25.35
CA THR A 518 29.43 8.57 -24.67
C THR A 518 30.01 7.16 -24.52
N GLU A 519 31.28 7.03 -24.12
CA GLU A 519 31.92 5.73 -23.82
C GLU A 519 32.16 5.56 -22.31
N PRO A 520 31.13 5.17 -21.55
CA PRO A 520 31.25 4.90 -20.12
C PRO A 520 31.96 3.58 -19.84
N GLY A 521 32.70 3.54 -18.73
CA GLY A 521 33.32 2.35 -18.18
C GLY A 521 32.29 1.35 -17.62
N PRO A 522 32.71 0.09 -17.39
CA PRO A 522 31.80 -1.00 -16.98
C PRO A 522 31.22 -0.83 -15.57
N ASP A 523 31.85 -0.01 -14.73
CA ASP A 523 31.44 0.30 -13.36
C ASP A 523 30.90 1.73 -13.22
N ASP A 524 30.86 2.50 -14.31
CA ASP A 524 30.34 3.85 -14.27
C ASP A 524 28.82 3.82 -14.08
N ASN A 525 28.32 4.71 -13.23
CA ASN A 525 26.89 4.85 -12.98
C ASN A 525 26.21 5.52 -14.19
N PHE A 526 25.22 4.85 -14.77
CA PHE A 526 24.45 5.30 -15.92
C PHE A 526 23.94 6.75 -15.80
N PHE A 527 23.46 7.14 -14.62
CA PHE A 527 22.89 8.47 -14.39
C PHE A 527 23.98 9.54 -14.22
N GLU A 528 25.14 9.18 -13.69
CA GLU A 528 26.29 10.08 -13.57
C GLU A 528 26.94 10.32 -14.95
N CYS A 529 26.86 9.36 -15.86
CA CYS A 529 27.29 9.48 -17.25
C CYS A 529 26.35 10.35 -18.12
N GLY A 530 25.36 11.02 -17.53
CA GLY A 530 24.40 11.85 -18.24
C GLY A 530 23.10 11.13 -18.62
N GLY A 531 22.87 9.93 -18.11
CA GLY A 531 21.60 9.22 -18.25
C GLY A 531 20.44 9.92 -17.52
N THR A 532 19.26 9.93 -18.13
CA THR A 532 18.00 10.39 -17.54
C THR A 532 17.06 9.20 -17.35
N SER A 533 15.97 9.40 -16.62
CA SER A 533 14.92 8.38 -16.51
C SER A 533 14.39 7.93 -17.88
N LEU A 534 14.29 8.84 -18.85
CA LEU A 534 13.85 8.52 -20.21
C LEU A 534 14.89 7.70 -20.98
N THR A 535 16.18 8.04 -20.88
CA THR A 535 17.22 7.26 -21.56
C THR A 535 17.40 5.89 -20.90
N ALA A 536 17.07 5.71 -19.62
CA ALA A 536 17.00 4.39 -18.97
C ALA A 536 15.91 3.50 -19.59
N ILE A 537 14.72 4.03 -19.90
CA ILE A 537 13.68 3.27 -20.61
C ILE A 537 14.14 2.88 -22.03
N ARG A 538 14.73 3.84 -22.77
CA ARG A 538 15.31 3.57 -24.10
C ARG A 538 16.40 2.51 -24.02
N LEU A 539 17.24 2.57 -22.99
CA LEU A 539 18.26 1.57 -22.72
C LEU A 539 17.64 0.20 -22.45
N ALA A 540 16.62 0.08 -21.59
CA ALA A 540 15.93 -1.19 -21.35
C ALA A 540 15.36 -1.79 -22.65
N HIS A 541 14.72 -0.96 -23.47
CA HIS A 541 14.19 -1.40 -24.76
C HIS A 541 15.30 -1.85 -25.74
N ALA A 542 16.37 -1.07 -25.85
CA ALA A 542 17.51 -1.40 -26.70
C ALA A 542 18.25 -2.66 -26.22
N LEU A 543 18.41 -2.83 -24.92
CA LEU A 543 18.99 -4.02 -24.29
C LEU A 543 18.13 -5.25 -24.55
N ARG A 544 16.80 -5.15 -24.41
CA ARG A 544 15.88 -6.25 -24.74
C ARG A 544 15.99 -6.66 -26.22
N ARG A 545 16.08 -5.70 -27.14
CA ARG A 545 16.35 -5.98 -28.58
C ARG A 545 17.71 -6.63 -28.81
N ALA A 546 18.70 -6.33 -27.99
CA ALA A 546 20.03 -6.93 -28.02
C ALA A 546 20.12 -8.28 -27.26
N GLY A 547 18.98 -8.81 -26.78
CA GLY A 547 18.90 -10.12 -26.10
C GLY A 547 19.10 -10.07 -24.59
N PHE A 548 19.22 -8.89 -23.98
CA PHE A 548 19.32 -8.72 -22.54
C PHE A 548 17.93 -8.41 -21.95
N ALA A 549 17.29 -9.39 -21.29
CA ALA A 549 15.94 -9.25 -20.75
C ALA A 549 15.88 -8.41 -19.46
N LEU A 550 16.31 -7.15 -19.54
CA LEU A 550 16.28 -6.19 -18.43
C LEU A 550 15.03 -5.31 -18.50
N THR A 551 14.38 -5.16 -17.36
CA THR A 551 13.31 -4.18 -17.14
C THR A 551 13.91 -2.83 -16.74
N ALA A 552 13.16 -1.76 -16.95
CA ALA A 552 13.53 -0.42 -16.48
C ALA A 552 13.83 -0.42 -14.97
N ARG A 553 13.01 -1.09 -14.16
CA ARG A 553 13.19 -1.22 -12.71
C ARG A 553 14.54 -1.82 -12.33
N GLN A 554 15.00 -2.83 -13.07
CA GLN A 554 16.31 -3.46 -12.86
C GLN A 554 17.47 -2.50 -13.19
N LEU A 555 17.34 -1.64 -14.20
CA LEU A 555 18.36 -0.63 -14.51
C LEU A 555 18.49 0.43 -13.41
N PHE A 556 17.38 0.81 -12.76
CA PHE A 556 17.41 1.73 -11.62
C PHE A 556 18.04 1.08 -10.38
N ARG A 557 17.84 -0.23 -10.16
CA ARG A 557 18.46 -0.97 -9.05
C ARG A 557 19.94 -1.29 -9.28
N ALA A 558 20.33 -1.52 -10.53
CA ALA A 558 21.72 -1.80 -10.93
C ALA A 558 22.16 -0.80 -12.02
N PRO A 559 22.66 0.38 -11.64
CA PRO A 559 22.96 1.45 -12.59
C PRO A 559 24.30 1.29 -13.32
N THR A 560 25.03 0.18 -13.17
CA THR A 560 26.32 -0.08 -13.83
C THR A 560 26.20 -1.22 -14.83
N MET A 561 27.01 -1.24 -15.91
CA MET A 561 26.96 -2.35 -16.89
C MET A 561 27.24 -3.71 -16.24
N ARG A 562 28.17 -3.75 -15.29
CA ARG A 562 28.50 -4.97 -14.54
C ARG A 562 27.35 -5.40 -13.63
N GLY A 563 26.72 -4.46 -12.94
CA GLY A 563 25.52 -4.73 -12.14
C GLY A 563 24.35 -5.23 -13.00
N GLN A 564 24.18 -4.66 -14.19
CA GLN A 564 23.16 -5.08 -15.15
C GLN A 564 23.42 -6.50 -15.65
N LEU A 565 24.63 -6.83 -16.08
CA LEU A 565 24.97 -8.17 -16.55
C LEU A 565 24.86 -9.23 -15.44
N ALA A 566 25.09 -8.86 -14.18
CA ALA A 566 24.81 -9.76 -13.05
C ALA A 566 23.32 -10.13 -12.93
N LEU A 567 22.41 -9.26 -13.39
CA LEU A 567 20.96 -9.50 -13.44
C LEU A 567 20.50 -10.26 -14.69
N VAL A 568 21.33 -10.34 -15.76
CA VAL A 568 20.98 -10.98 -17.05
C VAL A 568 21.49 -12.42 -17.16
N ARG A 569 21.80 -13.08 -16.04
CA ARG A 569 22.30 -14.46 -16.11
C ARG A 569 21.33 -15.35 -16.90
N PRO A 570 21.88 -16.23 -17.76
CA PRO A 570 21.10 -16.92 -18.77
C PRO A 570 20.01 -17.77 -18.12
N GLU A 571 18.81 -17.68 -18.68
CA GLU A 571 17.95 -18.84 -18.88
C GLU A 571 18.83 -19.95 -19.46
N SER A 572 19.35 -20.80 -18.58
CA SER A 572 19.83 -22.11 -18.98
C SER A 572 18.58 -22.88 -19.37
N ASP A 573 18.35 -22.96 -20.67
CA ASP A 573 17.53 -23.96 -21.36
C ASP A 573 16.48 -24.65 -20.46
N THR A 574 15.52 -23.87 -19.95
CA THR A 574 14.34 -24.36 -19.23
C THR A 574 13.18 -24.44 -20.22
N SER A 575 13.48 -24.92 -21.43
CA SER A 575 12.51 -25.52 -22.34
C SER A 575 12.21 -26.99 -21.96
N GLN A 576 12.76 -27.47 -20.84
CA GLN A 576 12.19 -28.56 -20.06
C GLN A 576 12.02 -28.08 -18.63
N GLY A 577 10.77 -27.95 -18.19
CA GLY A 577 10.44 -27.98 -16.78
C GLY A 577 10.85 -29.35 -16.24
N SER A 578 12.12 -29.50 -15.90
CA SER A 578 12.50 -30.41 -14.85
C SER A 578 11.99 -29.79 -13.57
N THR A 579 10.80 -30.23 -13.15
CA THR A 579 10.55 -30.46 -11.73
C THR A 579 11.77 -31.22 -11.22
N ALA A 580 12.76 -30.52 -10.66
CA ALA A 580 13.78 -31.19 -9.88
C ALA A 580 12.98 -32.03 -8.88
N ALA A 581 13.06 -33.35 -9.05
CA ALA A 581 12.37 -34.29 -8.21
C ALA A 581 12.63 -33.87 -6.76
N ALA A 582 11.59 -33.89 -5.94
CA ALA A 582 11.78 -33.81 -4.51
C ALA A 582 12.73 -34.95 -4.15
N GLU A 583 13.98 -34.60 -3.91
CA GLU A 583 14.96 -35.37 -3.18
C GLU A 583 15.58 -34.32 -2.28
N GLY A 584 15.16 -34.33 -1.02
CA GLY A 584 15.58 -33.30 -0.10
C GLY A 584 15.30 -33.66 1.34
N THR A 585 15.76 -32.79 2.21
CA THR A 585 15.55 -32.92 3.65
C THR A 585 14.18 -32.39 4.04
N VAL A 586 13.59 -32.97 5.08
CA VAL A 586 12.36 -32.42 5.67
C VAL A 586 12.68 -31.17 6.49
N SER A 587 11.72 -30.27 6.62
CA SER A 587 11.85 -29.12 7.52
C SER A 587 11.81 -29.57 9.00
N PRO A 588 12.34 -28.75 9.94
CA PRO A 588 12.19 -29.02 11.37
C PRO A 588 10.73 -29.21 11.81
N GLU A 589 9.79 -28.48 11.21
CA GLU A 589 8.34 -28.61 11.49
C GLU A 589 7.80 -29.97 11.06
N GLN A 590 8.19 -30.43 9.87
CA GLN A 590 7.84 -31.75 9.37
C GLN A 590 8.49 -32.86 10.22
N GLU A 591 9.74 -32.67 10.65
CA GLU A 591 10.42 -33.62 11.55
C GLU A 591 9.73 -33.68 12.93
N ASP A 592 9.31 -32.53 13.47
CA ASP A 592 8.54 -32.48 14.73
C ASP A 592 7.22 -33.24 14.62
N LEU A 593 6.50 -33.14 13.50
CA LEU A 593 5.27 -33.90 13.30
C LEU A 593 5.53 -35.41 13.17
N LEU A 594 6.58 -35.79 12.42
CA LEU A 594 6.92 -37.19 12.15
C LEU A 594 7.50 -37.93 13.36
N GLU A 595 8.25 -37.23 14.21
CA GLU A 595 8.94 -37.78 15.38
C GLU A 595 8.27 -37.40 16.72
N GLY A 596 7.30 -36.48 16.70
CA GLY A 596 6.67 -35.88 17.88
C GLY A 596 5.76 -36.79 18.68
N GLY A 597 5.62 -38.06 18.28
CA GLY A 597 4.89 -39.09 19.04
C GLY A 597 3.39 -39.13 18.76
N LEU A 598 2.93 -38.59 17.63
CA LEU A 598 1.56 -38.83 17.15
C LEU A 598 1.38 -40.32 16.81
N PRO A 599 0.38 -41.01 17.39
CA PRO A 599 -0.18 -42.21 16.78
C PRO A 599 -0.59 -41.88 15.35
N HIS A 600 -0.52 -42.82 14.41
CA HIS A 600 -1.04 -42.67 13.04
C HIS A 600 -0.84 -41.28 12.39
N PRO A 601 0.41 -40.81 12.23
CA PRO A 601 0.70 -39.48 11.67
C PRO A 601 0.07 -39.29 10.29
N GLU A 602 -0.11 -40.35 9.51
CA GLU A 602 -0.75 -40.36 8.19
C GLU A 602 -2.19 -39.81 8.17
N LEU A 603 -2.88 -39.82 9.31
CA LEU A 603 -4.25 -39.31 9.42
C LEU A 603 -4.30 -37.80 9.75
N TRP A 604 -3.14 -37.18 10.05
CA TRP A 604 -3.05 -35.77 10.44
C TRP A 604 -3.18 -34.84 9.23
N ALA A 605 -4.43 -34.58 8.83
CA ALA A 605 -4.76 -33.85 7.60
C ALA A 605 -5.83 -32.77 7.80
N HIS A 606 -5.75 -31.74 6.97
CA HIS A 606 -6.76 -30.71 6.80
C HIS A 606 -7.82 -31.15 5.77
N SER A 607 -9.09 -30.82 5.99
CA SER A 607 -10.16 -31.11 5.03
C SER A 607 -11.15 -29.95 4.92
N LEU A 608 -11.30 -29.41 3.71
CA LEU A 608 -12.10 -28.24 3.39
C LEU A 608 -13.24 -28.61 2.45
N VAL A 609 -14.43 -28.05 2.66
CA VAL A 609 -15.55 -28.17 1.72
C VAL A 609 -15.75 -26.87 0.98
N LEU A 610 -15.73 -26.91 -0.35
CA LEU A 610 -16.12 -25.79 -1.20
C LEU A 610 -17.53 -26.02 -1.72
N THR A 611 -18.38 -25.00 -1.65
CA THR A 611 -19.71 -25.00 -2.25
C THR A 611 -19.68 -24.19 -3.52
N ALA A 612 -20.05 -24.78 -4.65
CA ALA A 612 -20.00 -24.10 -5.94
C ALA A 612 -21.25 -23.26 -6.19
N ALA A 613 -21.07 -22.05 -6.72
CA ALA A 613 -22.17 -21.15 -7.09
C ALA A 613 -22.98 -21.63 -8.30
N ARG A 614 -22.44 -22.59 -9.07
CA ARG A 614 -23.06 -23.17 -10.26
C ARG A 614 -22.58 -24.61 -10.46
N PRO A 615 -23.31 -25.43 -11.24
CA PRO A 615 -22.88 -26.79 -11.58
C PRO A 615 -21.48 -26.82 -12.20
N LEU A 616 -20.69 -27.81 -11.82
CA LEU A 616 -19.32 -28.02 -12.27
C LEU A 616 -19.25 -29.16 -13.28
N ASP A 617 -18.33 -29.04 -14.24
CA ASP A 617 -17.96 -30.11 -15.16
C ASP A 617 -16.96 -31.04 -14.46
N PRO A 618 -17.32 -32.31 -14.18
CA PRO A 618 -16.43 -33.23 -13.45
C PRO A 618 -15.15 -33.59 -14.22
N GLU A 619 -15.22 -33.67 -15.55
CA GLU A 619 -14.05 -34.01 -16.38
C GLU A 619 -13.08 -32.84 -16.43
N TRP A 620 -13.61 -31.62 -16.58
CA TRP A 620 -12.80 -30.41 -16.53
C TRP A 620 -12.20 -30.19 -15.15
N LEU A 621 -12.97 -30.39 -14.08
CA LEU A 621 -12.49 -30.24 -12.71
C LEU A 621 -11.35 -31.22 -12.39
N ALA A 622 -11.41 -32.44 -12.91
CA ALA A 622 -10.30 -33.41 -12.79
C ALA A 622 -8.99 -32.88 -13.41
N VAL A 623 -9.09 -32.24 -14.58
CA VAL A 623 -7.94 -31.60 -15.26
C VAL A 623 -7.43 -30.42 -14.46
N VAL A 624 -8.33 -29.61 -13.90
CA VAL A 624 -8.02 -28.44 -13.09
C VAL A 624 -7.28 -28.84 -11.81
N VAL A 625 -7.79 -29.81 -11.05
CA VAL A 625 -7.14 -30.36 -9.85
C VAL A 625 -5.73 -30.88 -10.18
N LYS A 626 -5.58 -31.58 -11.31
CA LYS A 626 -4.26 -32.03 -11.77
C LYS A 626 -3.31 -30.87 -12.07
N ARG A 627 -3.79 -29.78 -12.67
CA ARG A 627 -2.97 -28.59 -12.97
C ARG A 627 -2.56 -27.85 -11.72
N VAL A 628 -3.45 -27.70 -10.75
CA VAL A 628 -3.16 -27.08 -9.45
C VAL A 628 -2.12 -27.90 -8.70
N ALA A 629 -2.30 -29.23 -8.60
CA ALA A 629 -1.31 -30.10 -7.97
C ALA A 629 0.08 -30.04 -8.67
N ALA A 630 0.11 -29.93 -10.00
CA ALA A 630 1.36 -29.78 -10.75
C ALA A 630 2.04 -28.42 -10.57
N ALA A 631 1.26 -27.36 -10.30
CA ALA A 631 1.79 -26.02 -10.02
C ALA A 631 2.36 -25.89 -8.60
N HIS A 632 1.96 -26.80 -7.69
CA HIS A 632 2.37 -26.86 -6.29
C HIS A 632 3.04 -28.20 -5.98
N PRO A 633 4.33 -28.38 -6.34
CA PRO A 633 5.04 -29.65 -6.21
C PRO A 633 5.02 -30.25 -4.79
N GLY A 634 4.90 -29.43 -3.74
CA GLY A 634 4.78 -29.90 -2.36
C GLY A 634 3.57 -30.82 -2.12
N LEU A 635 2.46 -30.61 -2.83
CA LEU A 635 1.28 -31.50 -2.75
C LEU A 635 1.54 -32.91 -3.31
N CYS A 636 2.58 -33.04 -4.13
CA CYS A 636 3.01 -34.25 -4.80
C CYS A 636 4.28 -34.82 -4.12
N SER A 637 4.32 -34.76 -2.79
CA SER A 637 5.43 -35.25 -1.96
C SER A 637 5.10 -36.55 -1.24
N ALA A 638 6.11 -37.37 -1.03
CA ALA A 638 6.11 -38.52 -0.13
C ALA A 638 7.30 -38.40 0.84
N PHE A 639 7.19 -39.01 2.02
CA PHE A 639 8.12 -38.90 3.13
C PHE A 639 8.59 -40.29 3.56
N ARG A 640 9.90 -40.54 3.46
CA ARG A 640 10.51 -41.82 3.85
C ARG A 640 11.58 -41.61 4.91
N ARG A 641 11.69 -42.56 5.82
CA ARG A 641 12.79 -42.64 6.77
C ARG A 641 13.96 -43.38 6.14
N THR A 642 15.13 -42.77 6.13
CA THR A 642 16.41 -43.37 5.72
C THR A 642 17.36 -43.44 6.93
N ASP A 643 18.54 -44.03 6.74
CA ASP A 643 19.58 -44.10 7.79
C ASP A 643 20.07 -42.71 8.26
N THR A 644 19.89 -41.67 7.43
CA THR A 644 20.32 -40.29 7.72
C THR A 644 19.19 -39.40 8.23
N GLY A 645 17.99 -39.93 8.39
CA GLY A 645 16.81 -39.20 8.86
C GLY A 645 15.63 -39.27 7.87
N TRP A 646 14.68 -38.34 8.02
CA TRP A 646 13.56 -38.24 7.10
C TRP A 646 13.93 -37.51 5.81
N HIS A 647 13.49 -38.04 4.69
CA HIS A 647 13.66 -37.49 3.35
C HIS A 647 12.31 -37.31 2.68
N VAL A 648 12.22 -36.30 1.82
CA VAL A 648 11.06 -36.05 0.98
C VAL A 648 11.37 -36.44 -0.46
N ASP A 649 10.50 -37.26 -1.04
CA ASP A 649 10.53 -37.74 -2.42
C ASP A 649 9.37 -37.15 -3.24
N ALA A 650 9.52 -37.05 -4.56
CA ALA A 650 8.41 -36.71 -5.45
C ALA A 650 7.56 -37.95 -5.71
N THR A 651 6.24 -37.76 -5.76
CA THR A 651 5.27 -38.79 -6.16
C THR A 651 4.31 -38.23 -7.19
N ASP A 652 3.87 -39.05 -8.13
CA ASP A 652 2.80 -38.69 -9.06
C ASP A 652 1.40 -39.07 -8.54
N ARG A 653 1.35 -39.71 -7.36
CA ARG A 653 0.12 -40.16 -6.73
C ARG A 653 -0.67 -38.99 -6.17
N ARG A 654 -1.91 -38.85 -6.65
CA ARG A 654 -2.93 -37.92 -6.17
C ARG A 654 -4.28 -38.59 -6.30
N LEU A 655 -5.21 -38.25 -5.41
CA LEU A 655 -6.56 -38.82 -5.44
C LEU A 655 -7.55 -37.82 -6.05
N TRP A 656 -8.26 -38.26 -7.07
CA TRP A 656 -9.41 -37.56 -7.64
C TRP A 656 -10.58 -38.53 -7.73
N ARG A 657 -11.76 -38.15 -7.22
CA ARG A 657 -12.99 -38.94 -7.35
C ARG A 657 -14.22 -38.05 -7.63
N VAL A 658 -15.23 -38.68 -8.20
CA VAL A 658 -16.59 -38.13 -8.25
C VAL A 658 -17.44 -39.05 -7.39
N GLU A 659 -18.01 -38.48 -6.33
CA GLU A 659 -18.79 -39.20 -5.33
C GLU A 659 -20.27 -39.29 -5.74
N ALA A 660 -21.02 -40.15 -5.06
CA ALA A 660 -22.46 -40.23 -5.27
C ALA A 660 -23.16 -38.91 -4.85
N PRO A 661 -24.21 -38.47 -5.57
CA PRO A 661 -24.99 -37.31 -5.15
C PRO A 661 -25.51 -37.45 -3.72
N GLY A 662 -25.39 -36.38 -2.92
CA GLY A 662 -25.80 -36.37 -1.51
C GLY A 662 -24.85 -37.11 -0.55
N ALA A 663 -23.66 -37.55 -1.00
CA ALA A 663 -22.63 -38.08 -0.10
C ALA A 663 -22.33 -37.09 1.03
N ASP A 664 -22.06 -37.64 2.23
CA ASP A 664 -21.68 -36.87 3.40
C ASP A 664 -20.21 -36.39 3.26
N PRO A 665 -19.95 -35.08 3.19
CA PRO A 665 -18.59 -34.55 3.06
C PRO A 665 -17.63 -35.05 4.14
N ALA A 666 -18.11 -35.31 5.36
CA ALA A 666 -17.27 -35.80 6.46
C ALA A 666 -16.73 -37.21 6.16
N ARG A 667 -17.60 -38.10 5.65
CA ARG A 667 -17.21 -39.46 5.24
C ARG A 667 -16.28 -39.46 4.03
N VAL A 668 -16.46 -38.51 3.10
CA VAL A 668 -15.55 -38.35 1.96
C VAL A 668 -14.16 -37.91 2.45
N ALA A 669 -14.11 -36.96 3.39
CA ALA A 669 -12.86 -36.54 4.01
C ALA A 669 -12.17 -37.67 4.80
N ASP A 670 -12.93 -38.49 5.54
CA ASP A 670 -12.42 -39.70 6.20
C ASP A 670 -11.81 -40.68 5.19
N ALA A 671 -12.50 -40.91 4.07
CA ALA A 671 -12.03 -41.80 3.01
C ALA A 671 -10.77 -41.27 2.30
N HIS A 672 -10.62 -39.95 2.16
CA HIS A 672 -9.39 -39.33 1.68
C HIS A 672 -8.23 -39.59 2.65
N ARG A 673 -8.43 -39.33 3.95
CA ARG A 673 -7.40 -39.55 4.99
C ARG A 673 -6.96 -41.01 5.06
N ALA A 674 -7.91 -41.94 5.05
CA ALA A 674 -7.61 -43.37 5.08
C ALA A 674 -6.84 -43.86 3.83
N ALA A 675 -6.84 -43.09 2.74
CA ALA A 675 -6.10 -43.39 1.53
C ALA A 675 -4.71 -42.74 1.48
N PHE A 676 -4.34 -41.90 2.46
CA PHE A 676 -3.02 -41.29 2.52
C PHE A 676 -1.97 -42.30 2.98
N ASP A 677 -0.84 -42.33 2.25
CA ASP A 677 0.33 -43.10 2.61
C ASP A 677 1.53 -42.16 2.64
N LEU A 678 2.19 -42.05 3.79
CA LEU A 678 3.33 -41.16 3.95
C LEU A 678 4.48 -41.52 2.99
N ARG A 679 4.76 -42.81 2.78
CA ARG A 679 5.95 -43.28 2.04
C ARG A 679 5.79 -43.21 0.53
N GLU A 680 4.58 -43.41 0.02
CA GLU A 680 4.34 -43.47 -1.43
C GLU A 680 3.43 -42.34 -1.94
N GLY A 681 2.72 -41.65 -1.06
CA GLY A 681 1.58 -40.80 -1.41
C GLY A 681 0.34 -41.63 -1.81
N PRO A 682 -0.80 -40.97 -2.06
CA PRO A 682 -0.98 -39.51 -2.13
C PRO A 682 -1.05 -38.86 -0.75
N LEU A 683 -0.72 -37.56 -0.67
CA LEU A 683 -0.96 -36.70 0.49
C LEU A 683 -1.90 -35.52 0.19
N PHE A 684 -2.47 -35.52 -1.01
CA PHE A 684 -3.47 -34.57 -1.47
C PHE A 684 -4.59 -35.30 -2.23
N ALA A 685 -5.83 -34.96 -1.90
CA ALA A 685 -7.03 -35.56 -2.46
C ALA A 685 -8.10 -34.49 -2.73
N ALA A 686 -8.85 -34.68 -3.81
CA ALA A 686 -10.01 -33.87 -4.14
C ALA A 686 -11.16 -34.75 -4.62
N SER A 687 -12.38 -34.45 -4.19
CA SER A 687 -13.58 -35.14 -4.64
C SER A 687 -14.71 -34.18 -4.94
N LEU A 688 -15.42 -34.40 -6.05
CA LEU A 688 -16.67 -33.71 -6.36
C LEU A 688 -17.86 -34.52 -5.83
N ILE A 689 -18.74 -33.89 -5.07
CA ILE A 689 -20.06 -34.41 -4.68
C ILE A 689 -21.09 -33.65 -5.53
N PRO A 690 -21.66 -34.27 -6.57
CA PRO A 690 -22.66 -33.62 -7.41
C PRO A 690 -23.94 -33.31 -6.62
N GLY A 691 -24.56 -32.16 -6.86
CA GLY A 691 -25.78 -31.72 -6.18
C GLY A 691 -26.26 -30.32 -6.57
N GLU A 692 -27.26 -29.83 -5.83
CA GLU A 692 -27.75 -28.45 -5.95
C GLU A 692 -27.63 -27.74 -4.59
N PRO A 693 -26.50 -27.09 -4.28
CA PRO A 693 -25.28 -26.89 -5.10
C PRO A 693 -24.28 -28.05 -5.07
N ASP A 694 -23.41 -28.11 -6.10
CA ASP A 694 -22.23 -28.98 -6.14
C ASP A 694 -21.26 -28.64 -5.00
N ARG A 695 -20.59 -29.66 -4.46
CA ARG A 695 -19.59 -29.49 -3.40
C ARG A 695 -18.27 -30.18 -3.75
N ILE A 696 -17.14 -29.53 -3.46
CA ILE A 696 -15.80 -30.13 -3.58
C ILE A 696 -15.25 -30.37 -2.19
N VAL A 697 -14.81 -31.59 -1.90
CA VAL A 697 -14.06 -31.92 -0.68
C VAL A 697 -12.58 -31.95 -1.04
N LEU A 698 -11.79 -31.04 -0.48
CA LEU A 698 -10.34 -31.02 -0.60
C LEU A 698 -9.72 -31.53 0.71
N THR A 699 -8.81 -32.50 0.63
CA THR A 699 -8.10 -33.03 1.80
C THR A 699 -6.60 -33.02 1.50
N ALA A 700 -5.81 -32.52 2.44
CA ALA A 700 -4.36 -32.44 2.31
C ALA A 700 -3.68 -32.73 3.64
N HIS A 701 -2.64 -33.56 3.62
CA HIS A 701 -1.87 -33.90 4.81
C HIS A 701 -1.12 -32.67 5.34
N HIS A 702 -1.01 -32.50 6.65
CA HIS A 702 -0.32 -31.35 7.25
C HIS A 702 1.14 -31.21 6.85
N LEU A 703 1.80 -32.30 6.43
CA LEU A 703 3.17 -32.26 5.91
C LEU A 703 3.31 -31.46 4.61
N VAL A 704 2.22 -31.28 3.86
CA VAL A 704 2.22 -30.62 2.55
C VAL A 704 1.38 -29.35 2.50
N VAL A 705 0.71 -28.98 3.59
CA VAL A 705 -0.07 -27.74 3.70
C VAL A 705 -0.06 -27.16 5.12
N ASP A 706 -0.20 -25.84 5.20
CA ASP A 706 -0.57 -25.10 6.41
C ASP A 706 -1.86 -24.28 6.17
N GLY A 707 -2.28 -23.46 7.14
CA GLY A 707 -3.49 -22.65 7.03
C GLY A 707 -3.48 -21.66 5.87
N LEU A 708 -2.35 -21.00 5.60
CA LEU A 708 -2.21 -20.03 4.51
C LEU A 708 -2.20 -20.70 3.13
N SER A 709 -1.74 -21.95 3.05
CA SER A 709 -1.73 -22.73 1.82
C SER A 709 -3.13 -22.86 1.20
N TRP A 710 -4.19 -22.90 2.01
CA TRP A 710 -5.56 -23.05 1.51
C TRP A 710 -6.05 -21.85 0.70
N GLN A 711 -5.65 -20.62 1.06
CA GLN A 711 -6.01 -19.43 0.28
C GLN A 711 -5.42 -19.51 -1.14
N ILE A 712 -4.15 -19.87 -1.23
CA ILE A 712 -3.43 -20.06 -2.50
C ILE A 712 -4.10 -21.13 -3.36
N LEU A 713 -4.43 -22.28 -2.76
CA LEU A 713 -5.01 -23.42 -3.47
C LEU A 713 -6.44 -23.16 -3.97
N VAL A 714 -7.27 -22.47 -3.18
CA VAL A 714 -8.64 -22.12 -3.59
C VAL A 714 -8.62 -21.11 -4.72
N ASP A 715 -7.79 -20.07 -4.63
CA ASP A 715 -7.67 -19.06 -5.69
C ASP A 715 -7.15 -19.66 -7.00
N ASP A 716 -6.15 -20.56 -6.94
CA ASP A 716 -5.65 -21.22 -8.15
C ASP A 716 -6.60 -22.26 -8.71
N LEU A 717 -7.36 -22.96 -7.87
CA LEU A 717 -8.44 -23.84 -8.32
C LEU A 717 -9.49 -23.06 -9.12
N GLU A 718 -9.92 -21.90 -8.61
CA GLU A 718 -10.88 -21.03 -9.28
C GLU A 718 -10.32 -20.48 -10.60
N ARG A 719 -9.12 -19.88 -10.57
CA ARG A 719 -8.46 -19.34 -11.78
C ARG A 719 -8.26 -20.42 -12.84
N ALA A 720 -7.82 -21.61 -12.45
CA ALA A 720 -7.61 -22.72 -13.37
C ALA A 720 -8.91 -23.27 -13.94
N TYR A 721 -9.97 -23.31 -13.13
CA TYR A 721 -11.31 -23.67 -13.61
C TYR A 721 -11.83 -22.68 -14.66
N HIS A 722 -11.49 -21.39 -14.54
CA HIS A 722 -11.75 -20.37 -15.55
C HIS A 722 -10.81 -20.38 -16.77
N GLY A 723 -9.91 -21.35 -16.86
CA GLY A 723 -9.02 -21.55 -18.02
C GLY A 723 -7.67 -20.83 -17.94
N ALA A 724 -7.40 -20.08 -16.86
CA ALA A 724 -6.07 -19.53 -16.62
C ALA A 724 -5.09 -20.66 -16.23
N ARG A 725 -3.79 -20.42 -16.38
CA ARG A 725 -2.77 -21.31 -15.80
C ARG A 725 -2.49 -20.88 -14.36
N PRO A 726 -2.48 -21.79 -13.38
CA PRO A 726 -1.92 -21.51 -12.06
C PRO A 726 -0.51 -20.97 -12.19
N ALA A 727 -0.11 -20.06 -11.30
CA ALA A 727 1.26 -19.59 -11.26
C ALA A 727 2.11 -20.63 -10.50
N PRO A 728 3.02 -21.35 -11.17
CA PRO A 728 3.77 -22.42 -10.53
C PRO A 728 4.74 -21.86 -9.49
N GLU A 729 4.97 -22.63 -8.43
CA GLU A 729 6.09 -22.36 -7.52
C GLU A 729 7.43 -22.49 -8.25
N ALA A 730 8.34 -21.55 -8.00
CA ALA A 730 9.64 -21.55 -8.66
C ALA A 730 10.53 -22.73 -8.22
N ARG A 731 10.32 -23.24 -7.00
CA ARG A 731 11.11 -24.31 -6.36
C ARG A 731 10.22 -25.20 -5.51
N HIS A 732 10.64 -26.45 -5.30
CA HIS A 732 10.00 -27.36 -4.36
C HIS A 732 10.21 -26.88 -2.91
N PRO A 733 9.23 -27.03 -1.99
CA PRO A 733 9.36 -26.63 -0.57
C PRO A 733 10.58 -27.22 0.17
N SER A 734 11.09 -28.37 -0.27
CA SER A 734 12.29 -29.00 0.29
C SER A 734 13.56 -28.16 0.13
N VAL A 735 13.62 -27.29 -0.88
CA VAL A 735 14.74 -26.34 -1.07
C VAL A 735 14.77 -25.35 0.09
N TYR A 736 13.59 -24.87 0.50
CA TYR A 736 13.44 -23.99 1.64
C TYR A 736 13.76 -24.71 2.96
N ALA A 737 13.33 -25.97 3.09
CA ALA A 737 13.67 -26.81 4.24
C ALA A 737 15.19 -27.02 4.37
N ALA A 738 15.90 -27.27 3.26
CA ALA A 738 17.35 -27.41 3.26
C ALA A 738 18.06 -26.12 3.70
N ALA A 739 17.63 -24.97 3.16
CA ALA A 739 18.19 -23.67 3.55
C ALA A 739 18.03 -23.40 5.06
N TRP A 740 16.90 -23.80 5.65
CA TRP A 740 16.67 -23.72 7.09
C TRP A 740 17.57 -24.63 7.91
N ARG A 741 17.89 -25.83 7.41
CA ARG A 741 18.81 -26.74 8.11
C ARG A 741 20.25 -26.22 8.12
N ASP A 742 20.63 -25.47 7.10
CA ASP A 742 21.97 -24.87 6.98
C ASP A 742 22.11 -23.53 7.72
N HIS A 743 20.99 -22.92 8.15
CA HIS A 743 20.97 -21.65 8.85
C HIS A 743 21.45 -21.80 10.31
N ASP A 744 22.52 -21.10 10.68
CA ASP A 744 23.13 -21.23 12.02
C ASP A 744 22.32 -20.47 13.08
N VAL A 745 21.49 -21.21 13.79
CA VAL A 745 20.64 -20.70 14.88
C VAL A 745 21.21 -20.93 16.28
N ARG A 746 22.44 -21.46 16.40
CA ARG A 746 23.03 -21.82 17.71
C ARG A 746 23.16 -20.63 18.66
N GLY A 747 23.34 -19.42 18.12
CA GLY A 747 23.36 -18.18 18.90
C GLY A 747 22.04 -17.87 19.63
N GLN A 748 20.93 -18.49 19.25
CA GLN A 748 19.60 -18.23 19.81
C GLN A 748 19.26 -19.15 20.99
N ARG A 749 20.11 -20.12 21.34
CA ARG A 749 19.87 -21.11 22.41
C ARG A 749 19.47 -20.47 23.74
N GLU A 750 20.17 -19.42 24.15
CA GLU A 750 19.90 -18.73 25.41
C GLU A 750 18.54 -18.03 25.39
N TYR A 751 18.22 -17.33 24.30
CA TYR A 751 16.92 -16.70 24.11
C TYR A 751 15.78 -17.71 24.24
N TRP A 752 15.84 -18.83 23.52
CA TRP A 752 14.78 -19.84 23.51
C TRP A 752 14.62 -20.56 24.85
N ARG A 753 15.74 -20.83 25.54
CA ARG A 753 15.72 -21.36 26.91
C ARG A 753 15.06 -20.38 27.88
N ASP A 754 15.32 -19.08 27.74
CA ASP A 754 14.75 -18.04 28.60
C ASP A 754 13.25 -17.82 28.37
N GLN A 755 12.75 -18.01 27.13
CA GLN A 755 11.31 -17.98 26.82
C GLN A 755 10.54 -19.07 27.59
N LEU A 756 11.16 -20.23 27.79
CA LEU A 756 10.57 -21.35 28.52
C LEU A 756 10.90 -21.35 30.02
N ALA A 757 11.69 -20.38 30.50
CA ALA A 757 12.06 -20.32 31.90
C ALA A 757 10.82 -20.11 32.78
N GLY A 758 10.52 -21.11 33.62
CA GLY A 758 9.37 -21.08 34.52
C GLY A 758 8.06 -21.59 33.95
N ALA A 759 8.07 -22.14 32.72
CA ALA A 759 6.97 -22.93 32.17
C ALA A 759 6.58 -24.05 33.15
N ALA A 760 5.29 -24.14 33.45
CA ALA A 760 4.73 -25.09 34.40
C ALA A 760 3.34 -25.50 33.91
N PRO A 761 2.78 -26.62 34.40
CA PRO A 761 1.41 -27.01 34.09
C PRO A 761 0.42 -25.88 34.42
N LEU A 762 -0.60 -25.69 33.57
CA LEU A 762 -1.59 -24.65 33.78
C LEU A 762 -2.36 -24.90 35.09
N GLY A 763 -2.63 -23.84 35.85
CA GLY A 763 -3.42 -23.93 37.09
C GLY A 763 -4.87 -24.41 36.88
N CYS A 764 -5.34 -24.48 35.63
CA CYS A 764 -6.65 -25.03 35.27
C CYS A 764 -6.64 -26.53 34.95
N ARG A 765 -5.51 -27.25 35.11
CA ARG A 765 -5.43 -28.71 34.88
C ARG A 765 -6.21 -29.48 35.96
N THR A 766 -7.00 -30.46 35.53
CA THR A 766 -7.80 -31.34 36.42
C THR A 766 -7.16 -32.72 36.64
N GLY A 767 -6.13 -33.06 35.86
CA GLY A 767 -5.35 -34.31 35.99
C GLY A 767 -5.92 -35.51 35.23
N GLY A 768 -7.02 -35.36 34.48
CA GLY A 768 -7.53 -36.39 33.57
C GLY A 768 -6.73 -36.51 32.26
N PRO A 769 -7.07 -37.49 31.41
CA PRO A 769 -6.41 -37.71 30.13
C PRO A 769 -6.69 -36.55 29.17
N ASP A 770 -5.67 -36.09 28.44
CA ASP A 770 -5.73 -34.92 27.56
C ASP A 770 -5.68 -35.36 26.09
N ARG A 771 -6.82 -35.80 25.55
CA ARG A 771 -6.88 -36.52 24.26
C ARG A 771 -7.45 -35.65 23.14
N ILE A 772 -7.02 -35.91 21.90
CA ILE A 772 -7.55 -35.19 20.73
C ILE A 772 -9.04 -35.47 20.54
N GLY A 773 -9.50 -36.71 20.75
CA GLY A 773 -10.90 -37.10 20.64
C GLY A 773 -11.82 -36.53 21.74
N GLY A 774 -11.23 -36.08 22.85
CA GLY A 774 -11.93 -35.35 23.91
C GLY A 774 -12.03 -33.84 23.65
N GLU A 775 -11.45 -33.33 22.54
CA GLU A 775 -11.47 -31.89 22.25
C GLU A 775 -12.89 -31.33 22.17
N THR A 776 -13.15 -30.30 22.98
CA THR A 776 -14.27 -29.39 22.79
C THR A 776 -13.76 -28.02 22.38
N ALA A 777 -14.54 -27.32 21.57
CA ALA A 777 -14.31 -25.92 21.20
C ALA A 777 -15.32 -25.01 21.89
N TYR A 778 -14.86 -23.90 22.46
CA TYR A 778 -15.68 -22.83 22.99
C TYR A 778 -15.37 -21.52 22.28
N ARG A 779 -16.37 -20.93 21.63
CA ARG A 779 -16.22 -19.73 20.81
C ARG A 779 -16.84 -18.52 21.52
N VAL A 780 -16.08 -17.44 21.64
CA VAL A 780 -16.54 -16.15 22.13
C VAL A 780 -16.28 -15.07 21.09
N ARG A 781 -17.18 -14.09 21.04
CA ARG A 781 -17.09 -12.97 20.11
C ARG A 781 -16.90 -11.67 20.88
N ALA A 782 -16.13 -10.75 20.31
CA ALA A 782 -15.92 -9.42 20.82
C ALA A 782 -16.20 -8.41 19.70
N ALA A 783 -17.01 -7.40 19.98
CA ALA A 783 -17.28 -6.35 19.01
C ALA A 783 -16.01 -5.51 18.76
N LEU A 784 -15.71 -5.25 17.49
CA LEU A 784 -14.75 -4.23 17.07
C LEU A 784 -15.53 -2.92 16.85
N PRO A 785 -15.32 -1.88 17.68
CA PRO A 785 -15.98 -0.61 17.44
C PRO A 785 -15.59 -0.03 16.08
N PRO A 786 -16.50 0.65 15.36
CA PRO A 786 -16.18 1.37 14.14
C PRO A 786 -15.02 2.36 14.40
N GLY A 787 -13.96 2.26 13.61
CA GLY A 787 -12.75 3.09 13.77
C GLY A 787 -11.81 2.66 14.91
N ALA A 788 -11.92 1.44 15.43
CA ALA A 788 -10.89 0.87 16.31
C ALA A 788 -9.53 0.82 15.58
N ASP A 789 -8.46 1.22 16.26
CA ASP A 789 -7.09 1.06 15.76
C ASP A 789 -6.78 -0.45 15.63
N THR A 790 -6.79 -0.93 14.39
CA THR A 790 -6.56 -2.34 14.07
C THR A 790 -5.16 -2.63 13.53
N THR A 791 -4.24 -1.69 13.67
CA THR A 791 -2.90 -1.76 13.08
C THR A 791 -2.03 -2.86 13.73
N ASP A 792 -2.43 -3.35 14.91
CA ASP A 792 -1.76 -4.44 15.63
C ASP A 792 -2.75 -5.40 16.32
N ARG A 793 -3.70 -5.94 15.55
CA ARG A 793 -4.68 -6.94 16.03
C ARG A 793 -4.01 -8.14 16.74
N PRO A 794 -2.89 -8.71 16.25
CA PRO A 794 -2.22 -9.81 16.93
C PRO A 794 -1.76 -9.44 18.34
N ALA A 795 -1.08 -8.30 18.55
CA ALA A 795 -0.62 -7.94 19.89
C ALA A 795 -1.78 -7.61 20.84
N VAL A 796 -2.86 -6.99 20.35
CA VAL A 796 -4.05 -6.68 21.17
C VAL A 796 -4.75 -7.96 21.62
N ALA A 797 -4.99 -8.89 20.70
CA ALA A 797 -5.59 -10.19 21.01
C ALA A 797 -4.72 -11.01 21.96
N LEU A 798 -3.41 -11.07 21.70
CA LEU A 798 -2.45 -11.76 22.54
C LEU A 798 -2.36 -11.15 23.95
N THR A 799 -2.41 -9.81 24.06
CA THR A 799 -2.49 -9.11 25.34
C THR A 799 -3.76 -9.45 26.10
N ALA A 800 -4.91 -9.48 25.40
CA ALA A 800 -6.18 -9.83 26.02
C ALA A 800 -6.18 -11.26 26.56
N VAL A 801 -5.67 -12.22 25.77
CA VAL A 801 -5.50 -13.62 26.19
C VAL A 801 -4.55 -13.71 27.39
N ALA A 802 -3.37 -13.09 27.34
CA ALA A 802 -2.41 -13.12 28.44
C ALA A 802 -2.98 -12.54 29.74
N ARG A 803 -3.78 -11.47 29.65
CA ARG A 803 -4.45 -10.89 30.83
C ARG A 803 -5.51 -11.83 31.39
N ALA A 804 -6.30 -12.46 30.54
CA ALA A 804 -7.37 -13.35 30.94
C ALA A 804 -6.87 -14.69 31.50
N THR A 805 -5.73 -15.19 31.04
CA THR A 805 -5.14 -16.45 31.49
C THR A 805 -4.17 -16.28 32.66
N ARG A 806 -3.85 -15.05 33.09
CA ARG A 806 -2.96 -14.76 34.25
C ARG A 806 -3.21 -15.64 35.48
N PRO A 807 -4.46 -15.93 35.91
CA PRO A 807 -4.71 -16.78 37.07
C PRO A 807 -4.12 -18.19 36.94
N TRP A 808 -4.03 -18.73 35.72
CA TRP A 808 -3.49 -20.07 35.46
C TRP A 808 -1.98 -20.16 35.69
N PHE A 809 -1.28 -19.03 35.66
CA PHE A 809 0.18 -18.95 35.83
C PHE A 809 0.59 -18.56 37.27
N GLY A 810 -0.36 -18.50 38.21
CA GLY A 810 -0.10 -18.09 39.59
C GLY A 810 0.32 -16.63 39.71
N GLY A 811 -0.11 -15.76 38.78
CA GLY A 811 0.22 -14.33 38.76
C GLY A 811 1.60 -13.97 38.20
N ARG A 812 2.35 -14.95 37.69
CA ARG A 812 3.65 -14.79 37.02
C ARG A 812 3.48 -14.40 35.54
N ASP A 813 4.60 -14.32 34.81
CA ASP A 813 4.61 -14.17 33.36
C ASP A 813 3.86 -15.31 32.68
N VAL A 814 3.15 -14.99 31.59
CA VAL A 814 2.42 -15.96 30.78
C VAL A 814 3.40 -16.56 29.78
N VAL A 815 3.52 -17.88 29.75
CA VAL A 815 4.30 -18.60 28.74
C VAL A 815 3.33 -19.39 27.87
N LEU A 816 3.34 -19.12 26.58
CA LEU A 816 2.52 -19.79 25.59
C LEU A 816 3.32 -20.10 24.34
N ASP A 817 2.87 -21.04 23.53
CA ASP A 817 3.41 -21.25 22.19
C ASP A 817 2.64 -20.36 21.20
N LEU A 818 3.36 -19.50 20.49
CA LEU A 818 2.83 -18.69 19.40
C LEU A 818 2.96 -19.46 18.08
N ILE A 819 1.84 -19.61 17.38
CA ILE A 819 1.81 -20.16 16.03
C ILE A 819 1.93 -19.01 15.04
N ALA A 820 3.02 -18.97 14.28
CA ALA A 820 3.31 -17.93 13.29
C ALA A 820 3.43 -18.51 11.86
N PRO A 821 3.26 -17.70 10.80
CA PRO A 821 3.32 -18.17 9.42
C PRO A 821 4.65 -18.83 9.00
N GLY A 822 5.78 -18.41 9.56
CA GLY A 822 7.09 -19.04 9.32
C GLY A 822 7.67 -18.86 7.91
N ARG A 823 7.23 -17.85 7.15
CA ARG A 823 7.60 -17.65 5.72
C ARG A 823 8.49 -16.43 5.47
N GLU A 824 8.85 -15.69 6.52
CA GLU A 824 9.28 -14.29 6.45
C GLU A 824 10.75 -14.08 6.01
N LEU A 825 11.57 -15.13 5.98
CA LEU A 825 12.98 -15.04 5.61
C LEU A 825 13.26 -15.60 4.21
N PRO A 826 13.86 -14.81 3.31
CA PRO A 826 14.19 -15.24 1.94
C PRO A 826 15.51 -16.03 1.93
N LEU A 827 15.51 -17.21 2.56
CA LEU A 827 16.72 -18.05 2.69
C LEU A 827 17.12 -18.79 1.40
N ALA A 828 16.23 -18.82 0.39
CA ALA A 828 16.48 -19.52 -0.86
C ALA A 828 16.10 -18.66 -2.07
N ASP A 829 16.95 -18.69 -3.11
CA ASP A 829 16.70 -17.98 -4.37
C ASP A 829 15.41 -18.48 -5.04
N GLY A 830 14.51 -17.54 -5.35
CA GLY A 830 13.20 -17.85 -5.92
C GLY A 830 12.15 -18.30 -4.91
N TRP A 831 12.44 -18.23 -3.60
CA TRP A 831 11.42 -18.37 -2.56
C TRP A 831 10.47 -17.16 -2.58
N ASP A 832 9.18 -17.43 -2.80
CA ASP A 832 8.12 -16.44 -2.72
C ASP A 832 7.12 -16.84 -1.62
N PRO A 833 7.14 -16.17 -0.46
CA PRO A 833 6.27 -16.52 0.66
C PRO A 833 4.79 -16.36 0.36
N ALA A 834 4.41 -15.50 -0.61
CA ALA A 834 3.03 -15.30 -1.03
C ALA A 834 2.50 -16.44 -1.92
N ARG A 835 3.38 -17.33 -2.39
CA ARG A 835 3.05 -18.40 -3.35
C ARG A 835 3.42 -19.81 -2.89
N ALA A 836 4.17 -19.94 -1.79
CA ALA A 836 4.60 -21.24 -1.30
C ALA A 836 3.45 -22.08 -0.73
N VAL A 837 3.28 -23.31 -1.20
CA VAL A 837 2.38 -24.30 -0.60
C VAL A 837 3.20 -25.37 0.09
N GLY A 838 2.93 -25.58 1.38
CA GLY A 838 3.72 -26.50 2.20
C GLY A 838 3.50 -26.26 3.69
N PHE A 839 4.13 -27.11 4.52
CA PHE A 839 4.13 -26.92 5.97
C PHE A 839 5.22 -25.93 6.37
N HIS A 840 4.85 -24.65 6.52
CA HIS A 840 5.81 -23.59 6.84
C HIS A 840 5.59 -22.96 8.21
N ALA A 841 4.35 -23.05 8.74
CA ALA A 841 3.98 -22.49 10.03
C ALA A 841 4.88 -22.99 11.17
N THR A 842 5.31 -22.07 12.03
CA THR A 842 6.13 -22.37 13.19
C THR A 842 5.30 -22.34 14.45
N SER A 843 5.65 -23.18 15.41
CA SER A 843 5.19 -23.12 16.80
C SER A 843 6.41 -22.93 17.69
N HIS A 844 6.44 -21.83 18.45
CA HIS A 844 7.57 -21.48 19.29
C HIS A 844 7.12 -20.79 20.58
N PRO A 845 7.85 -20.95 21.69
CA PRO A 845 7.47 -20.37 22.97
C PRO A 845 7.66 -18.86 22.99
N LEU A 846 6.73 -18.18 23.62
CA LEU A 846 6.75 -16.74 23.86
C LEU A 846 6.37 -16.47 25.32
N ARG A 847 7.29 -15.83 26.03
CA ARG A 847 7.10 -15.35 27.39
C ARG A 847 6.61 -13.91 27.36
N LEU A 848 5.43 -13.71 27.90
CA LEU A 848 4.77 -12.41 28.01
C LEU A 848 4.89 -11.88 29.43
N PRO A 849 5.77 -10.90 29.67
CA PRO A 849 5.89 -10.30 30.99
C PRO A 849 4.64 -9.52 31.34
N PHE A 850 4.12 -9.74 32.55
CA PHE A 850 2.86 -9.13 32.95
C PHE A 850 3.04 -7.68 33.44
N ALA A 851 2.13 -6.79 33.02
CA ALA A 851 1.94 -5.47 33.64
C ALA A 851 0.47 -5.21 34.00
N ASP A 852 0.25 -4.62 35.18
CA ASP A 852 -1.09 -4.29 35.66
C ASP A 852 -1.79 -3.27 34.74
N ASP A 853 -1.05 -2.24 34.30
CA ASP A 853 -1.51 -1.26 33.31
C ASP A 853 -1.69 -1.92 31.92
N PRO A 854 -2.91 -1.94 31.35
CA PRO A 854 -3.19 -2.61 30.09
C PRO A 854 -2.41 -2.05 28.90
N ALA A 855 -2.21 -0.73 28.86
CA ALA A 855 -1.48 -0.08 27.78
C ALA A 855 0.02 -0.41 27.84
N ARG A 856 0.61 -0.46 29.04
CA ARG A 856 1.97 -0.93 29.25
C ARG A 856 2.13 -2.40 28.90
N HIS A 857 1.18 -3.25 29.30
CA HIS A 857 1.20 -4.67 28.98
C HIS A 857 1.16 -4.87 27.45
N LEU A 858 0.28 -4.16 26.74
CA LEU A 858 0.24 -4.19 25.27
C LEU A 858 1.58 -3.80 24.63
N ARG A 859 2.23 -2.72 25.10
CA ARG A 859 3.57 -2.33 24.61
C ARG A 859 4.64 -3.38 24.90
N GLN A 860 4.54 -4.09 26.02
CA GLN A 860 5.47 -5.17 26.36
C GLN A 860 5.26 -6.40 25.49
N VAL A 861 4.00 -6.74 25.20
CA VAL A 861 3.63 -7.82 24.28
C VAL A 861 4.14 -7.50 22.87
N GLY A 862 3.94 -6.28 22.37
CA GLY A 862 4.49 -5.85 21.08
C GLY A 862 6.01 -5.99 21.01
N ARG A 863 6.73 -5.54 22.04
CA ARG A 863 8.20 -5.74 22.12
C ARG A 863 8.61 -7.21 22.20
N ALA A 864 7.82 -8.06 22.83
CA ALA A 864 8.11 -9.49 22.91
C ALA A 864 7.97 -10.14 21.53
N LEU A 865 6.95 -9.75 20.75
CA LEU A 865 6.76 -10.15 19.36
C LEU A 865 7.93 -9.67 18.47
N ASP A 866 8.32 -8.40 18.59
CA ASP A 866 9.44 -7.83 17.81
C ASP A 866 10.80 -8.48 18.13
N ALA A 867 10.95 -9.04 19.33
CA ALA A 867 12.18 -9.66 19.79
C ALA A 867 12.33 -11.14 19.36
N VAL A 868 11.31 -11.72 18.70
CA VAL A 868 11.36 -13.10 18.22
C VAL A 868 12.39 -13.21 17.09
N PRO A 869 13.49 -13.98 17.26
CA PRO A 869 14.47 -14.14 16.21
C PRO A 869 13.89 -15.02 15.10
N ASP A 870 14.20 -14.67 13.86
CA ASP A 870 13.94 -15.51 12.68
C ASP A 870 12.48 -15.97 12.51
N GLY A 871 11.51 -15.15 12.98
CA GLY A 871 10.09 -15.50 12.95
C GLY A 871 9.74 -16.80 13.71
N GLY A 872 10.59 -17.17 14.67
CA GLY A 872 10.41 -18.35 15.52
C GLY A 872 10.92 -19.67 14.94
N LYS A 873 11.35 -19.70 13.67
CA LYS A 873 11.93 -20.88 13.00
C LYS A 873 13.13 -21.46 13.74
N GLY A 874 13.95 -20.60 14.34
CA GLY A 874 15.14 -21.02 15.07
C GLY A 874 14.85 -21.95 16.25
N TYR A 875 13.68 -21.83 16.88
CA TYR A 875 13.29 -22.73 17.98
C TYR A 875 13.25 -24.19 17.54
N GLN A 876 12.52 -24.48 16.47
CA GLN A 876 12.35 -25.85 15.96
C GLN A 876 13.64 -26.38 15.33
N ALA A 877 14.39 -25.51 14.63
CA ALA A 877 15.71 -25.85 14.11
C ALA A 877 16.70 -26.27 15.22
N LEU A 878 16.61 -25.69 16.42
CA LEU A 878 17.39 -26.13 17.59
C LEU A 878 16.88 -27.45 18.17
N ARG A 879 15.55 -27.61 18.30
CA ARG A 879 14.91 -28.85 18.77
C ARG A 879 15.25 -30.07 17.91
N TRP A 880 15.42 -29.86 16.61
CA TRP A 880 15.76 -30.92 15.63
C TRP A 880 17.15 -30.74 15.01
N SER A 881 18.04 -30.02 15.70
CA SER A 881 19.40 -29.73 15.21
C SER A 881 20.15 -31.00 14.82
N ALA A 882 20.95 -30.96 13.74
CA ALA A 882 21.84 -32.04 13.38
C ALA A 882 22.94 -32.28 14.43
N ASP A 883 23.21 -31.30 15.29
CA ASP A 883 24.14 -31.42 16.42
C ASP A 883 23.45 -32.17 17.59
N PRO A 884 23.93 -33.38 17.98
CA PRO A 884 23.30 -34.17 19.04
C PRO A 884 23.38 -33.54 20.44
N GLU A 885 24.31 -32.62 20.69
CA GLU A 885 24.38 -31.91 21.98
C GLU A 885 23.32 -30.82 22.05
N VAL A 886 23.20 -30.01 21.01
CA VAL A 886 22.16 -28.97 20.89
C VAL A 886 20.78 -29.60 20.92
N ARG A 887 20.58 -30.71 20.18
CA ARG A 887 19.31 -31.44 20.17
C ARG A 887 18.94 -31.97 21.55
N ARG A 888 19.89 -32.57 22.30
CA ARG A 888 19.63 -33.07 23.66
C ARG A 888 19.32 -31.96 24.65
N GLU A 889 20.04 -30.84 24.57
CA GLU A 889 19.74 -29.67 25.40
C GLU A 889 18.34 -29.14 25.09
N ALA A 890 18.04 -28.93 23.81
CA ALA A 890 16.77 -28.41 23.36
C ALA A 890 15.60 -29.33 23.72
N ALA A 891 15.80 -30.66 23.64
CA ALA A 891 14.85 -31.67 24.11
C ALA A 891 14.51 -31.53 25.60
N GLY A 892 15.46 -31.06 26.42
CA GLY A 892 15.29 -30.78 27.84
C GLY A 892 14.64 -29.43 28.17
N TRP A 893 14.44 -28.54 27.19
CA TRP A 893 13.63 -27.34 27.40
C TRP A 893 12.18 -27.76 27.65
N GLY A 894 11.52 -27.11 28.61
CA GLY A 894 10.11 -27.35 28.92
C GLY A 894 9.19 -27.08 27.73
N ARG A 895 7.88 -27.27 27.89
CA ARG A 895 6.87 -26.96 26.87
C ARG A 895 5.79 -26.05 27.43
N ALA A 896 5.23 -25.19 26.58
CA ALA A 896 4.06 -24.41 26.94
C ALA A 896 2.78 -25.25 26.74
N GLU A 897 1.90 -25.24 27.75
CA GLU A 897 0.60 -25.94 27.68
C GLU A 897 -0.52 -25.07 27.08
N LEU A 898 -0.27 -23.77 26.89
CA LEU A 898 -1.17 -22.81 26.24
C LEU A 898 -0.61 -22.45 24.86
N SER A 899 -1.44 -22.39 23.82
CA SER A 899 -1.05 -21.83 22.52
C SER A 899 -1.96 -20.72 22.02
N PHE A 900 -1.41 -19.87 21.17
CA PHE A 900 -2.13 -18.79 20.49
C PHE A 900 -1.83 -18.84 19.00
N ASN A 901 -2.87 -18.89 18.17
CA ASN A 901 -2.80 -18.93 16.72
C ASN A 901 -3.59 -17.78 16.11
N TYR A 902 -2.92 -16.91 15.36
CA TYR A 902 -3.54 -15.80 14.64
C TYR A 902 -3.86 -16.22 13.20
N LEU A 903 -5.15 -16.43 12.90
CA LEU A 903 -5.60 -16.87 11.58
C LEU A 903 -5.88 -15.72 10.59
N GLY A 904 -5.86 -14.46 11.06
CA GLY A 904 -6.20 -13.30 10.25
C GLY A 904 -7.70 -13.14 10.02
N THR A 905 -8.08 -12.58 8.86
CA THR A 905 -9.47 -12.60 8.40
C THR A 905 -9.75 -14.00 7.84
N LEU A 906 -10.86 -14.61 8.26
CA LEU A 906 -11.36 -15.87 7.67
C LEU A 906 -11.34 -15.78 6.14
N LEU A 907 -11.25 -16.93 5.46
CA LEU A 907 -11.73 -17.07 4.09
C LEU A 907 -13.19 -16.59 4.09
N ALA A 908 -13.39 -15.30 3.87
CA ALA A 908 -14.70 -14.67 3.95
C ALA A 908 -15.58 -15.33 2.89
N GLY A 909 -16.43 -16.24 3.34
CA GLY A 909 -17.46 -16.83 2.54
C GLY A 909 -18.47 -15.74 2.22
N ALA A 910 -18.33 -15.14 1.03
CA ALA A 910 -19.29 -14.33 0.26
C ALA A 910 -18.68 -13.02 -0.25
N GLU A 911 -17.66 -13.09 -1.12
CA GLU A 911 -17.50 -12.06 -2.15
C GLU A 911 -18.52 -12.34 -3.26
N ASN A 912 -19.38 -11.36 -3.57
CA ASN A 912 -20.33 -11.46 -4.69
C ASN A 912 -19.57 -11.70 -6.01
N GLY A 913 -19.71 -12.89 -6.59
CA GLY A 913 -19.14 -13.25 -7.90
C GLY A 913 -18.08 -14.35 -7.92
N ARG A 914 -17.65 -14.90 -6.77
CA ARG A 914 -16.74 -16.06 -6.72
C ARG A 914 -17.43 -17.37 -7.12
N LEU A 915 -16.68 -18.29 -7.71
CA LEU A 915 -17.17 -19.62 -8.08
C LEU A 915 -17.38 -20.53 -6.85
N PHE A 916 -16.53 -20.40 -5.82
CA PHE A 916 -16.54 -21.25 -4.63
C PHE A 916 -16.76 -20.46 -3.35
N THR A 917 -17.68 -20.93 -2.51
CA THR A 917 -17.81 -20.51 -1.12
C THR A 917 -17.15 -21.55 -0.21
N VAL A 918 -16.28 -21.09 0.68
CA VAL A 918 -15.53 -21.97 1.59
C VAL A 918 -16.39 -22.30 2.81
N GLY A 919 -16.56 -23.60 3.10
CA GLY A 919 -17.20 -24.11 4.32
C GLY A 919 -16.19 -24.39 5.44
N GLU A 920 -16.69 -24.71 6.64
CA GLU A 920 -15.83 -25.06 7.79
C GLU A 920 -14.94 -26.28 7.49
N GLN A 921 -13.79 -26.36 8.17
CA GLN A 921 -12.93 -27.54 8.15
C GLN A 921 -13.65 -28.72 8.83
N ILE A 922 -13.69 -29.89 8.19
CA ILE A 922 -14.53 -31.01 8.61
C ILE A 922 -13.77 -32.31 8.94
N GLY A 923 -14.29 -33.01 9.95
CA GLY A 923 -13.97 -34.40 10.28
C GLY A 923 -12.86 -34.57 11.32
N PRO A 924 -12.90 -35.66 12.11
CA PRO A 924 -11.85 -35.99 13.08
C PRO A 924 -10.55 -36.38 12.35
N SER A 925 -9.40 -36.05 12.94
CA SER A 925 -8.08 -36.41 12.39
C SER A 925 -7.75 -37.91 12.49
N GLY A 926 -8.68 -38.73 12.99
CA GLY A 926 -8.47 -40.17 13.20
C GLY A 926 -7.49 -40.50 14.33
N ASN A 927 -7.03 -39.49 15.08
CA ASN A 927 -6.05 -39.60 16.14
C ASN A 927 -6.67 -39.35 17.52
N ASP A 928 -7.88 -39.85 17.71
CA ASP A 928 -8.72 -39.51 18.87
C ASP A 928 -8.07 -39.88 20.21
N ASP A 929 -7.29 -40.96 20.26
CA ASP A 929 -6.56 -41.39 21.46
C ASP A 929 -5.21 -40.70 21.67
N ALA A 930 -4.73 -39.91 20.71
CA ALA A 930 -3.47 -39.19 20.82
C ALA A 930 -3.56 -38.08 21.88
N THR A 931 -2.46 -37.86 22.60
CA THR A 931 -2.37 -36.76 23.55
C THR A 931 -2.30 -35.42 22.80
N ARG A 932 -3.05 -34.43 23.26
CA ARG A 932 -3.01 -33.07 22.72
C ARG A 932 -1.64 -32.46 22.93
N TYR A 933 -1.14 -31.73 21.93
CA TYR A 933 0.15 -31.04 22.04
C TYR A 933 0.09 -29.84 23.01
N HIS A 934 -1.06 -29.14 23.06
CA HIS A 934 -1.36 -28.10 24.03
C HIS A 934 -2.63 -28.45 24.80
N ALA A 935 -2.62 -28.23 26.12
CA ALA A 935 -3.79 -28.42 26.98
C ALA A 935 -4.91 -27.43 26.60
N VAL A 936 -4.54 -26.18 26.27
CA VAL A 936 -5.48 -25.16 25.80
C VAL A 936 -4.91 -24.49 24.54
N ALA A 937 -5.66 -24.51 23.44
CA ALA A 937 -5.30 -23.81 22.21
C ALA A 937 -6.28 -22.68 21.93
N VAL A 938 -5.78 -21.48 21.66
CA VAL A 938 -6.58 -20.29 21.33
C VAL A 938 -6.37 -19.92 19.88
N LEU A 939 -7.45 -19.93 19.11
CA LEU A 939 -7.47 -19.46 17.72
C LEU A 939 -8.15 -18.10 17.69
N PHE A 940 -7.51 -17.13 17.06
CA PHE A 940 -8.04 -15.79 16.89
C PHE A 940 -8.22 -15.49 15.41
N GLU A 941 -9.41 -15.03 15.06
CA GLU A 941 -9.80 -14.62 13.71
C GLU A 941 -10.67 -13.36 13.78
N THR A 942 -10.76 -12.62 12.67
CA THR A 942 -11.72 -11.53 12.50
C THR A 942 -12.73 -11.86 11.41
N ASP A 943 -13.99 -11.55 11.68
CA ASP A 943 -15.14 -11.74 10.80
C ASP A 943 -15.91 -10.41 10.73
N GLY A 944 -15.69 -9.64 9.66
CA GLY A 944 -16.23 -8.28 9.52
C GLY A 944 -15.85 -7.36 10.70
N GLU A 945 -16.86 -6.91 11.44
CA GLU A 945 -16.73 -6.07 12.65
C GLU A 945 -16.65 -6.89 13.96
N GLU A 946 -16.44 -8.19 13.90
CA GLU A 946 -16.31 -9.05 15.07
C GLU A 946 -14.92 -9.71 15.15
N ALA A 947 -14.39 -9.77 16.36
CA ALA A 947 -13.24 -10.61 16.69
C ALA A 947 -13.74 -11.90 17.33
N VAL A 948 -13.25 -13.03 16.86
CA VAL A 948 -13.69 -14.36 17.29
C VAL A 948 -12.50 -15.08 17.93
N PHE A 949 -12.68 -15.50 19.18
CA PHE A 949 -11.73 -16.36 19.88
C PHE A 949 -12.33 -17.76 20.01
N THR A 950 -11.68 -18.76 19.45
CA THR A 950 -12.04 -20.18 19.61
C THR A 950 -11.04 -20.85 20.53
N TRP A 951 -11.51 -21.30 21.69
CA TRP A 951 -10.72 -21.97 22.73
C TRP A 951 -10.96 -23.47 22.66
N LYS A 952 -9.90 -24.25 22.43
CA LYS A 952 -9.96 -25.70 22.30
C LYS A 952 -9.24 -26.39 23.45
N PHE A 953 -9.89 -27.34 24.10
CA PHE A 953 -9.36 -28.08 25.24
C PHE A 953 -10.11 -29.41 25.43
N ASP A 954 -9.53 -30.34 26.17
CA ASP A 954 -10.23 -31.55 26.64
C ASP A 954 -10.84 -31.27 28.03
N PRO A 955 -12.17 -31.37 28.23
CA PRO A 955 -12.81 -31.09 29.51
C PRO A 955 -12.47 -32.13 30.60
N ASP A 956 -11.93 -33.30 30.24
CA ASP A 956 -11.46 -34.27 31.22
C ASP A 956 -10.09 -33.87 31.80
N ALA A 957 -9.27 -33.12 31.05
CA ALA A 957 -7.93 -32.69 31.46
C ALA A 957 -7.83 -31.24 31.92
N VAL A 958 -8.79 -30.39 31.56
CA VAL A 958 -8.81 -28.96 31.86
C VAL A 958 -10.18 -28.53 32.40
N ASP A 959 -10.20 -27.72 33.45
CA ASP A 959 -11.43 -27.15 34.02
C ASP A 959 -12.11 -26.24 32.99
N GLY A 960 -13.17 -26.76 32.37
CA GLY A 960 -13.95 -26.02 31.38
C GLY A 960 -14.61 -24.76 31.93
N ALA A 961 -14.87 -24.66 33.24
CA ALA A 961 -15.36 -23.42 33.83
C ALA A 961 -14.27 -22.34 33.84
N ALA A 962 -13.04 -22.71 34.16
CA ALA A 962 -11.89 -21.80 34.09
C ALA A 962 -11.61 -21.33 32.65
N VAL A 963 -11.70 -22.22 31.65
CA VAL A 963 -11.53 -21.86 30.24
C VAL A 963 -12.62 -20.90 29.77
N ARG A 964 -13.89 -21.16 30.09
CA ARG A 964 -14.99 -20.25 29.73
C ARG A 964 -14.85 -18.87 30.37
N ALA A 965 -14.40 -18.82 31.63
CA ALA A 965 -14.14 -17.56 32.31
C ALA A 965 -13.00 -16.77 31.66
N ALA A 966 -11.89 -17.44 31.30
CA ALA A 966 -10.79 -16.80 30.58
C ALA A 966 -11.19 -16.36 29.17
N ALA A 967 -11.99 -17.15 28.45
CA ALA A 967 -12.50 -16.78 27.14
C ALA A 967 -13.37 -15.51 27.20
N ALA A 968 -14.33 -15.45 28.12
CA ALA A 968 -15.14 -14.26 28.34
C ALA A 968 -14.27 -13.05 28.73
N GLY A 969 -13.33 -13.23 29.65
CA GLY A 969 -12.39 -12.19 30.07
C GLY A 969 -11.51 -11.69 28.93
N ALA A 970 -11.07 -12.57 28.02
CA ALA A 970 -10.29 -12.18 26.85
C ALA A 970 -11.11 -11.36 25.86
N ALA A 971 -12.38 -11.72 25.61
CA ALA A 971 -13.28 -10.93 24.78
C ALA A 971 -13.53 -9.53 25.38
N GLU A 972 -13.77 -9.43 26.68
CA GLU A 972 -13.94 -8.16 27.39
C GLU A 972 -12.68 -7.30 27.35
N GLU A 973 -11.52 -7.89 27.64
CA GLU A 973 -10.23 -7.21 27.59
C GLU A 973 -9.87 -6.75 26.18
N PHE A 974 -10.17 -7.56 25.17
CA PHE A 974 -10.00 -7.19 23.77
C PHE A 974 -10.84 -5.97 23.42
N THR A 975 -12.14 -6.00 23.72
CA THR A 975 -13.02 -4.84 23.54
C THR A 975 -12.55 -3.62 24.35
N ARG A 976 -11.99 -3.81 25.54
CA ARG A 976 -11.44 -2.71 26.35
C ARG A 976 -10.18 -2.10 25.74
N LEU A 977 -9.27 -2.92 25.23
CA LEU A 977 -8.03 -2.50 24.60
C LEU A 977 -8.27 -1.83 23.24
N THR A 978 -9.35 -2.20 22.55
CA THR A 978 -9.78 -1.58 21.27
C THR A 978 -10.68 -0.37 21.45
N ARG A 979 -11.33 -0.19 22.60
CA ARG A 979 -12.06 1.05 22.95
C ARG A 979 -11.07 2.19 23.21
N ARG A 980 -11.10 3.22 22.35
CA ARG A 980 -10.42 4.53 22.43
C ARG A 980 -9.35 4.65 23.54
N ARG A 981 -8.07 4.60 23.15
CA ARG A 981 -6.95 5.16 23.92
C ARG A 981 -7.28 6.62 24.29
N GLY A 982 -7.46 6.89 25.59
CA GLY A 982 -7.29 8.21 26.21
C GLY A 982 -8.17 9.35 25.69
N ALA A 983 -9.26 9.63 26.38
CA ALA A 983 -9.85 10.97 26.37
C ALA A 983 -8.83 11.98 26.93
N GLN A 984 -8.10 12.68 26.05
CA GLN A 984 -7.66 14.05 26.29
C GLN A 984 -8.88 14.99 26.14
N PRO A 985 -8.90 16.17 26.78
CA PRO A 985 -10.00 17.13 26.58
C PRO A 985 -10.06 17.46 25.08
N PRO A 986 -11.23 17.86 24.54
CA PRO A 986 -11.42 17.97 23.10
C PRO A 986 -10.49 19.06 22.54
N SER A 987 -9.30 18.66 22.09
CA SER A 987 -8.64 19.34 21.00
C SER A 987 -9.25 18.80 19.72
N THR A 988 -9.64 19.67 18.82
CA THR A 988 -10.23 19.41 17.50
C THR A 988 -9.27 18.65 16.56
N ALA A 989 -8.80 17.47 16.94
CA ALA A 989 -7.89 16.63 16.17
C ALA A 989 -8.56 15.27 15.91
N GLY A 990 -8.93 15.04 14.66
CA GLY A 990 -9.63 13.84 14.19
C GLY A 990 -11.08 14.15 13.81
N MET A 991 -11.31 14.38 12.51
CA MET A 991 -12.64 14.27 11.91
C MET A 991 -12.72 12.94 11.16
N SER A 992 -13.81 12.21 11.34
CA SER A 992 -14.12 11.04 10.50
C SER A 992 -14.46 11.47 9.08
N LEU A 993 -14.24 10.60 8.09
CA LEU A 993 -14.62 10.85 6.69
C LEU A 993 -16.12 11.21 6.56
N HIS A 994 -16.98 10.58 7.37
CA HIS A 994 -18.40 10.90 7.44
C HIS A 994 -18.64 12.35 7.93
N GLU A 995 -17.93 12.80 8.96
CA GLU A 995 -18.01 14.19 9.44
C GLU A 995 -17.47 15.19 8.42
N VAL A 996 -16.40 14.83 7.69
CA VAL A 996 -15.88 15.63 6.58
C VAL A 996 -16.92 15.76 5.46
N ASN A 997 -17.53 14.66 5.04
CA ASN A 997 -18.55 14.67 3.99
C ASN A 997 -19.82 15.43 4.42
N ARG A 998 -20.24 15.30 5.69
CA ARG A 998 -21.35 16.09 6.25
C ARG A 998 -21.04 17.58 6.25
N MET A 999 -19.83 17.94 6.67
CA MET A 999 -19.34 19.31 6.66
C MET A 999 -19.27 19.88 5.23
N LEU A 1000 -18.73 19.14 4.26
CA LEU A 1000 -18.71 19.57 2.86
C LEU A 1000 -20.14 19.83 2.33
N ALA A 1001 -21.12 19.03 2.75
CA ALA A 1001 -22.53 19.24 2.46
C ALA A 1001 -23.08 20.53 3.13
N GLU A 1002 -22.78 20.77 4.40
CA GLU A 1002 -23.19 21.97 5.15
C GLU A 1002 -22.59 23.25 4.56
N LEU A 1003 -21.30 23.24 4.23
CA LEU A 1003 -20.60 24.37 3.59
C LEU A 1003 -21.19 24.71 2.22
N THR A 1004 -21.60 23.70 1.48
CA THR A 1004 -22.32 23.86 0.21
C THR A 1004 -23.69 24.50 0.42
N ARG A 1005 -24.37 24.21 1.55
CA ARG A 1005 -25.68 24.78 1.92
C ARG A 1005 -25.59 26.20 2.47
N GLU A 1006 -24.61 26.53 3.32
CA GLU A 1006 -24.45 27.89 3.87
C GLU A 1006 -24.17 28.93 2.77
N LYS A 1007 -23.45 28.55 1.71
CA LYS A 1007 -23.29 29.36 0.49
C LYS A 1007 -24.58 29.55 -0.31
N LYS A 1008 -25.66 28.77 -0.06
CA LYS A 1008 -26.97 28.92 -0.72
C LYS A 1008 -27.76 30.11 -0.18
N SER A 1009 -27.47 30.59 1.04
CA SER A 1009 -28.13 31.77 1.60
C SER A 1009 -27.53 33.04 0.99
N PRO A 1010 -28.28 33.84 0.22
CA PRO A 1010 -27.80 35.17 -0.12
C PRO A 1010 -27.57 35.91 1.19
N SER A 1011 -26.42 36.58 1.33
CA SER A 1011 -26.20 37.51 2.43
C SER A 1011 -27.41 38.45 2.48
N ALA A 1012 -28.20 38.35 3.55
CA ALA A 1012 -29.27 39.27 3.86
C ALA A 1012 -28.73 40.70 4.01
#